data_AF-A0A179I0R3-F1
#
_entry.id   AF-A0A179I0R3-F1
#
_cell.length_a   1.000
_cell.length_b   1.000
_cell.length_c   1.000
_cell.angle_alpha   90.00
_cell.angle_beta   90.00
_cell.angle_gamma   90.00
#
_symmetry.space_group_name_H-M   'P 1'
#
loop_
_entity.id
_entity.type
_entity.pdbx_description
1 polymer ?
#
loop_
_entity_poly.entity_id
_entity_poly.type
_entity_poly.pdbx_seq_one_letter_code
_entity_poly.pdbx_strand_id
1 'polypeptide(L)'
;VQSLGAEFIEVEIEEDGSGAGGYAKEMSKEFIEAEMKLFKDQAKEVDIIITTALIPGKPAPKLIKMDMLDVMKPGSVIVDLAAEAGGNCEATKKGELATYNDVKVIGYTDLPSRLPTQSSTLYSNNITKFLLSMTPQEKEFGIDLSDEVVRGAIVTLKGDILPPAPRPAPPPAPVKPAAAEVTPEPVALTPWQVKSREVGVVTGGMASVLAIGKFTGPIFMSNAFTFALASLIGYRVIWGVAPALHSPLMSVTNAISGMVGVGGLFILGGGYLPGTIPQTLGALSVLLAFVNVGGGFVITKRMLDMFKRPTDPPEYPWLYAIPAAVFGGGFLAAASTGAGGLVQAGYLASSVLCIGSLSGLASQATARMGNMLGMLGVSSGVLASLLAAGFSPEVLTQFGALASIGILAGALIGKRITPTDLPQTVAALHSVVGLAAVLTSIGSVMAGISDISTLHMVTGYLGVLIGGITFTGSIVAFMKLAGKMSSKPKMLPGRHIINGGLLAANAATMGAFVTMAPGAPLIAAGALTANAVMSFIKGYTTTSAIGGADMPVVITVLNAYSGFALVAEGFMLDNSLLTTVGALIGVSGSILSYVMCVAMNRSLTNVLFGGLSTPTEAQEYKPPGEVTKTSSDELAEAMLNSDSIILIVGYGMAVAKAQYAISEIVSMLRAKGITVRFAIHPVAGRMPGQCNVLLAEASVPYDIVLEMDEINDDFSDTDLAVVIGANDTVNPIAMEKGSAIEGMPVLHAWKSKQVVVMKRGMASGYADVPNPMFYMPNTKMLFGDAKDSCEAIKAAIQSKL
;
A
#
# COMPACT_ATOMS: atom_id res chain seq x y z
N VAL A 1 -20.26 -30.84 7.04
CA VAL A 1 -21.73 -30.68 7.14
C VAL A 1 -22.09 -29.20 7.18
N GLN A 2 -21.75 -28.46 8.25
CA GLN A 2 -21.97 -26.99 8.30
C GLN A 2 -21.30 -26.19 7.17
N SER A 3 -20.10 -26.56 6.74
CA SER A 3 -19.42 -25.91 5.60
C SER A 3 -20.16 -26.05 4.26
N LEU A 4 -21.04 -27.04 4.15
CA LEU A 4 -21.89 -27.27 2.97
C LEU A 4 -23.32 -26.68 3.18
N GLY A 5 -23.54 -25.94 4.27
CA GLY A 5 -24.84 -25.35 4.61
C GLY A 5 -25.86 -26.32 5.20
N ALA A 6 -25.43 -27.53 5.62
CA ALA A 6 -26.29 -28.51 6.27
C ALA A 6 -26.20 -28.44 7.79
N GLU A 7 -27.27 -28.87 8.47
CA GLU A 7 -27.37 -28.91 9.93
C GLU A 7 -26.87 -30.25 10.47
N PHE A 8 -26.12 -30.21 11.58
CA PHE A 8 -25.81 -31.42 12.33
C PHE A 8 -27.01 -31.78 13.20
N ILE A 9 -27.30 -33.08 13.29
CA ILE A 9 -28.27 -33.61 14.23
C ILE A 9 -27.48 -34.27 15.36
N GLU A 10 -27.70 -33.81 16.59
CA GLU A 10 -26.94 -34.23 17.77
C GLU A 10 -27.70 -35.29 18.57
N VAL A 11 -26.98 -36.31 19.05
CA VAL A 11 -27.49 -37.32 19.99
C VAL A 11 -27.14 -36.84 21.40
N GLU A 12 -28.07 -36.96 22.35
CA GLU A 12 -27.89 -36.49 23.75
C GLU A 12 -26.76 -37.20 24.53
N ILE A 13 -26.15 -38.25 23.96
CA ILE A 13 -25.07 -39.04 24.57
C ILE A 13 -23.74 -38.63 23.93
N GLU A 14 -22.85 -38.02 24.71
CA GLU A 14 -21.47 -37.75 24.30
C GLU A 14 -20.60 -39.01 24.42
N GLU A 15 -20.36 -39.67 23.28
CA GLU A 15 -19.41 -40.78 23.15
C GLU A 15 -18.48 -40.52 21.95
N ASP A 16 -17.17 -40.69 22.13
CA ASP A 16 -16.20 -40.55 21.03
C ASP A 16 -16.32 -41.75 20.06
N GLY A 17 -16.84 -41.50 18.85
CA GLY A 17 -16.97 -42.49 17.79
C GLY A 17 -15.74 -42.66 16.90
N SER A 18 -14.63 -41.99 17.21
CA SER A 18 -13.41 -42.11 16.41
C SER A 18 -12.77 -43.50 16.58
N GLY A 19 -12.48 -44.14 15.45
CA GLY A 19 -11.68 -45.34 15.32
C GLY A 19 -10.28 -45.03 14.80
N ALA A 20 -9.39 -46.02 14.83
CA ALA A 20 -8.02 -45.86 14.36
C ALA A 20 -7.98 -45.47 12.86
N GLY A 21 -7.23 -44.42 12.53
CA GLY A 21 -7.03 -43.95 11.15
C GLY A 21 -8.17 -43.11 10.57
N GLY A 22 -9.04 -42.52 11.41
CA GLY A 22 -10.12 -41.64 10.95
C GLY A 22 -11.39 -42.37 10.48
N TYR A 23 -11.48 -43.68 10.72
CA TYR A 23 -12.68 -44.48 10.47
C TYR A 23 -13.57 -44.55 11.70
N ALA A 24 -14.85 -44.89 11.53
CA ALA A 24 -15.76 -45.10 12.65
C ALA A 24 -15.49 -46.45 13.36
N LYS A 25 -15.69 -46.48 14.68
CA LYS A 25 -15.79 -47.73 15.46
C LYS A 25 -17.25 -48.09 15.73
N GLU A 26 -17.48 -49.31 16.20
CA GLU A 26 -18.80 -49.72 16.67
C GLU A 26 -19.11 -49.03 18.01
N MET A 27 -20.23 -48.31 18.07
CA MET A 27 -20.66 -47.51 19.22
C MET A 27 -21.29 -48.38 20.32
N SER A 28 -21.42 -47.85 21.53
CA SER A 28 -22.15 -48.50 22.61
C SER A 28 -23.61 -48.78 22.24
N LYS A 29 -24.24 -49.76 22.91
CA LYS A 29 -25.65 -50.10 22.65
C LYS A 29 -26.57 -48.94 23.01
N GLU A 30 -26.23 -48.24 24.09
CA GLU A 30 -26.93 -47.07 24.60
C GLU A 30 -26.89 -45.91 23.59
N PHE A 31 -25.74 -45.68 22.95
CA PHE A 31 -25.60 -44.69 21.88
C PHE A 31 -26.43 -45.06 20.65
N ILE A 32 -26.37 -46.31 20.20
CA ILE A 32 -27.17 -46.79 19.06
C ILE A 32 -28.67 -46.66 19.36
N GLU A 33 -29.12 -46.97 20.58
CA GLU A 33 -30.53 -46.82 20.92
C GLU A 33 -31.00 -45.35 20.90
N ALA A 34 -30.18 -44.42 21.41
CA ALA A 34 -30.45 -42.99 21.34
C ALA A 34 -30.41 -42.44 19.90
N GLU A 35 -29.44 -42.87 19.10
CA GLU A 35 -29.33 -42.57 17.67
C GLU A 35 -30.55 -43.07 16.89
N MET A 36 -31.00 -44.30 17.15
CA MET A 36 -32.18 -44.87 16.50
C MET A 36 -33.47 -44.15 16.89
N LYS A 37 -33.59 -43.72 18.16
CA LYS A 37 -34.73 -42.88 18.58
C LYS A 37 -34.74 -41.55 17.84
N LEU A 38 -33.59 -40.91 17.73
CA LEU A 38 -33.41 -39.66 16.99
C LEU A 38 -33.77 -39.84 15.51
N PHE A 39 -33.28 -40.88 14.85
CA PHE A 39 -33.61 -41.17 13.45
C PHE A 39 -35.11 -41.39 13.24
N LYS A 40 -35.79 -42.06 14.16
CA LYS A 40 -37.24 -42.25 14.08
C LYS A 40 -38.02 -40.95 14.22
N ASP A 41 -37.59 -40.05 15.09
CA ASP A 41 -38.23 -38.74 15.25
C ASP A 41 -38.00 -37.87 14.02
N GLN A 42 -36.78 -37.87 13.46
CA GLN A 42 -36.44 -37.18 12.21
C GLN A 42 -37.18 -37.75 11.00
N ALA A 43 -37.36 -39.08 10.93
CA ALA A 43 -38.07 -39.76 9.83
C ALA A 43 -39.52 -39.29 9.63
N LYS A 44 -40.17 -38.71 10.65
CA LYS A 44 -41.52 -38.14 10.56
C LYS A 44 -41.55 -36.85 9.73
N GLU A 45 -40.46 -36.10 9.73
CA GLU A 45 -40.40 -34.76 9.15
C GLU A 45 -39.79 -34.77 7.75
N VAL A 46 -38.78 -35.61 7.52
CA VAL A 46 -38.01 -35.65 6.27
C VAL A 46 -38.74 -36.41 5.15
N ASP A 47 -38.58 -35.95 3.92
CA ASP A 47 -39.19 -36.58 2.74
C ASP A 47 -38.26 -37.61 2.07
N ILE A 48 -36.94 -37.43 2.20
CA ILE A 48 -35.91 -38.29 1.60
C ILE A 48 -34.84 -38.64 2.66
N ILE A 49 -34.52 -39.93 2.78
CA ILE A 49 -33.41 -40.42 3.62
C ILE A 49 -32.33 -41.03 2.72
N ILE A 50 -31.10 -40.55 2.82
CA ILE A 50 -29.94 -41.12 2.10
C ILE A 50 -29.01 -41.76 3.12
N THR A 51 -28.80 -43.07 3.03
CA THR A 51 -27.96 -43.81 3.96
C THR A 51 -26.64 -44.21 3.33
N THR A 52 -25.54 -43.94 4.03
CA THR A 52 -24.16 -44.14 3.54
C THR A 52 -23.25 -44.85 4.55
N ALA A 53 -23.81 -45.30 5.68
CA ALA A 53 -23.02 -45.85 6.77
C ALA A 53 -22.44 -47.21 6.37
N LEU A 54 -21.11 -47.32 6.36
CA LEU A 54 -20.41 -48.54 5.99
C LEU A 54 -19.18 -48.71 6.88
N ILE A 55 -19.07 -49.90 7.48
CA ILE A 55 -17.92 -50.26 8.33
C ILE A 55 -17.02 -51.20 7.52
N PRO A 56 -15.73 -50.86 7.31
CA PRO A 56 -14.82 -51.71 6.54
C PRO A 56 -14.77 -53.15 7.05
N GLY A 57 -14.99 -54.13 6.15
CA GLY A 57 -14.92 -55.56 6.47
C GLY A 57 -16.13 -56.14 7.23
N LYS A 58 -17.16 -55.36 7.51
CA LYS A 58 -18.42 -55.80 8.12
C LYS A 58 -19.61 -55.49 7.19
N PRO A 59 -20.76 -56.18 7.35
CA PRO A 59 -22.01 -55.76 6.73
C PRO A 59 -22.39 -54.34 7.16
N ALA A 60 -23.10 -53.60 6.30
CA ALA A 60 -23.63 -52.29 6.63
C ALA A 60 -24.57 -52.37 7.85
N PRO A 61 -24.45 -51.46 8.83
CA PRO A 61 -25.32 -51.48 10.01
C PRO A 61 -26.76 -51.14 9.62
N LYS A 62 -27.73 -51.85 10.21
CA LYS A 62 -29.17 -51.61 9.99
C LYS A 62 -29.63 -50.43 10.85
N LEU A 63 -29.58 -49.23 10.27
CA LEU A 63 -29.91 -47.96 10.92
C LEU A 63 -31.34 -47.50 10.62
N ILE A 64 -31.95 -47.97 9.54
CA ILE A 64 -33.36 -47.67 9.23
C ILE A 64 -34.18 -48.95 9.34
N LYS A 65 -34.98 -49.03 10.40
CA LYS A 65 -35.86 -50.17 10.70
C LYS A 65 -37.24 -50.00 10.07
N MET A 66 -37.98 -51.11 9.97
CA MET A 66 -39.35 -51.09 9.42
C MET A 66 -40.29 -50.12 10.14
N ASP A 67 -40.15 -49.97 11.47
CA ASP A 67 -40.98 -49.05 12.26
C ASP A 67 -40.67 -47.56 12.02
N MET A 68 -39.54 -47.25 11.40
CA MET A 68 -39.22 -45.90 10.92
C MET A 68 -39.85 -45.63 9.56
N LEU A 69 -39.91 -46.63 8.68
CA LEU A 69 -40.60 -46.54 7.39
C LEU A 69 -42.10 -46.27 7.58
N ASP A 70 -42.70 -46.88 8.61
CA ASP A 70 -44.13 -46.72 8.93
C ASP A 70 -44.54 -45.30 9.35
N VAL A 71 -43.59 -44.49 9.84
CA VAL A 71 -43.85 -43.11 10.26
C VAL A 71 -43.46 -42.06 9.21
N MET A 72 -42.86 -42.48 8.10
CA MET A 72 -42.56 -41.60 6.98
C MET A 72 -43.83 -41.22 6.24
N LYS A 73 -43.79 -40.09 5.54
CA LYS A 73 -44.90 -39.64 4.70
C LYS A 73 -45.07 -40.58 3.49
N PRO A 74 -46.32 -40.86 3.06
CA PRO A 74 -46.55 -41.61 1.83
C PRO A 74 -45.86 -40.95 0.62
N GLY A 75 -45.14 -41.74 -0.18
CA GLY A 75 -44.37 -41.25 -1.32
C GLY A 75 -42.93 -40.84 -1.00
N SER A 76 -42.50 -40.90 0.27
CA SER A 76 -41.11 -40.69 0.67
C SER A 76 -40.14 -41.65 -0.03
N VAL A 77 -38.86 -41.25 -0.09
CA VAL A 77 -37.82 -42.02 -0.77
C VAL A 77 -36.66 -42.32 0.16
N ILE A 78 -36.20 -43.57 0.18
CA ILE A 78 -34.94 -43.96 0.78
C ILE A 78 -33.94 -44.31 -0.32
N VAL A 79 -32.75 -43.75 -0.25
CA VAL A 79 -31.61 -44.06 -1.12
C VAL A 79 -30.54 -44.74 -0.29
N ASP A 80 -30.37 -46.05 -0.48
CA ASP A 80 -29.41 -46.84 0.29
C ASP A 80 -28.11 -47.05 -0.49
N LEU A 81 -27.12 -46.19 -0.25
CA LEU A 81 -25.82 -46.28 -0.91
C LEU A 81 -24.97 -47.45 -0.42
N ALA A 82 -25.35 -48.11 0.68
CA ALA A 82 -24.64 -49.26 1.25
C ALA A 82 -25.25 -50.61 0.84
N ALA A 83 -26.17 -50.62 -0.15
CA ALA A 83 -26.90 -51.81 -0.58
C ALA A 83 -25.99 -52.99 -1.01
N GLU A 84 -24.79 -52.70 -1.55
CA GLU A 84 -23.83 -53.73 -1.94
C GLU A 84 -23.37 -54.60 -0.75
N ALA A 85 -23.17 -53.97 0.41
CA ALA A 85 -22.70 -54.57 1.66
C ALA A 85 -23.85 -54.94 2.62
N GLY A 86 -25.07 -55.09 2.09
CA GLY A 86 -26.26 -55.49 2.85
C GLY A 86 -27.28 -54.37 3.08
N GLY A 87 -26.91 -53.10 2.92
CA GLY A 87 -27.78 -51.92 3.04
C GLY A 87 -28.05 -51.50 4.48
N ASN A 88 -28.25 -50.19 4.71
CA ASN A 88 -28.61 -49.65 6.02
C ASN A 88 -30.10 -49.75 6.35
N CYS A 89 -30.97 -49.94 5.34
CA CYS A 89 -32.41 -50.09 5.54
C CYS A 89 -32.82 -51.58 5.55
N GLU A 90 -33.74 -51.96 6.44
CA GLU A 90 -34.28 -53.33 6.51
C GLU A 90 -35.09 -53.71 5.26
N ALA A 91 -35.74 -52.74 4.61
CA ALA A 91 -36.51 -52.94 3.38
C ALA A 91 -35.66 -52.93 2.10
N THR A 92 -34.34 -52.72 2.20
CA THR A 92 -33.45 -52.68 1.03
C THR A 92 -33.38 -54.03 0.35
N LYS A 93 -33.75 -54.07 -0.94
CA LYS A 93 -33.50 -55.19 -1.84
C LYS A 93 -32.31 -54.87 -2.73
N LYS A 94 -31.26 -55.69 -2.66
CA LYS A 94 -30.01 -55.48 -3.38
C LYS A 94 -30.26 -55.46 -4.89
N GLY A 95 -29.92 -54.34 -5.54
CA GLY A 95 -30.04 -54.14 -6.99
C GLY A 95 -31.42 -53.69 -7.47
N GLU A 96 -32.40 -53.53 -6.58
CA GLU A 96 -33.79 -53.29 -6.95
C GLU A 96 -34.35 -51.99 -6.34
N LEU A 97 -35.43 -51.49 -6.95
CA LEU A 97 -36.32 -50.51 -6.34
C LEU A 97 -37.42 -51.29 -5.60
N ALA A 98 -37.39 -51.28 -4.27
CA ALA A 98 -38.45 -51.84 -3.45
C ALA A 98 -39.48 -50.78 -3.08
N THR A 99 -40.69 -51.19 -2.73
CA THR A 99 -41.71 -50.31 -2.16
C THR A 99 -42.26 -50.97 -0.91
N TYR A 100 -42.30 -50.21 0.19
CA TYR A 100 -42.82 -50.63 1.48
C TYR A 100 -43.69 -49.51 2.03
N ASN A 101 -44.98 -49.77 2.26
CA ASN A 101 -45.93 -48.80 2.83
C ASN A 101 -45.90 -47.42 2.12
N ASP A 102 -45.96 -47.43 0.78
CA ASP A 102 -45.82 -46.25 -0.11
C ASP A 102 -44.48 -45.48 -0.03
N VAL A 103 -43.50 -45.98 0.72
CA VAL A 103 -42.11 -45.50 0.71
C VAL A 103 -41.31 -46.27 -0.33
N LYS A 104 -40.63 -45.55 -1.23
CA LYS A 104 -39.76 -46.14 -2.27
C LYS A 104 -38.34 -46.31 -1.74
N VAL A 105 -37.80 -47.52 -1.80
CA VAL A 105 -36.45 -47.83 -1.33
C VAL A 105 -35.55 -48.19 -2.53
N ILE A 106 -34.61 -47.31 -2.84
CA ILE A 106 -33.63 -47.47 -3.92
C ILE A 106 -32.42 -48.21 -3.37
N GLY A 107 -32.26 -49.48 -3.75
CA GLY A 107 -31.15 -50.35 -3.35
C GLY A 107 -30.19 -50.70 -4.48
N TYR A 108 -30.02 -49.82 -5.48
CA TYR A 108 -29.13 -50.08 -6.62
C TYR A 108 -27.67 -50.18 -6.18
N THR A 109 -26.96 -51.18 -6.72
CA THR A 109 -25.54 -51.44 -6.38
C THR A 109 -24.57 -50.83 -7.39
N ASP A 110 -25.07 -50.30 -8.50
CA ASP A 110 -24.28 -49.86 -9.65
C ASP A 110 -24.52 -48.38 -9.98
N LEU A 111 -24.77 -47.55 -8.97
CA LEU A 111 -25.05 -46.11 -9.15
C LEU A 111 -24.02 -45.38 -10.04
N PRO A 112 -22.69 -45.62 -9.91
CA PRO A 112 -21.72 -45.03 -10.84
C PRO A 112 -21.91 -45.45 -12.30
N SER A 113 -22.42 -46.65 -12.57
CA SER A 113 -22.67 -47.16 -13.94
C SER A 113 -23.71 -46.32 -14.68
N ARG A 114 -24.63 -45.69 -13.94
CA ARG A 114 -25.74 -44.86 -14.46
C ARG A 114 -25.30 -43.45 -14.84
N LEU A 115 -24.08 -43.06 -14.47
CA LEU A 115 -23.39 -41.85 -14.95
C LEU A 115 -22.09 -42.23 -15.68
N PRO A 116 -22.17 -43.03 -16.76
CA PRO A 116 -21.00 -43.70 -17.33
C PRO A 116 -19.95 -42.70 -17.84
N THR A 117 -20.36 -41.55 -18.37
CA THR A 117 -19.44 -40.50 -18.82
C THR A 117 -18.60 -39.94 -17.68
N GLN A 118 -19.20 -39.60 -16.54
CA GLN A 118 -18.43 -39.04 -15.42
C GLN A 118 -17.59 -40.09 -14.71
N SER A 119 -18.16 -41.27 -14.49
CA SER A 119 -17.46 -42.40 -13.88
C SER A 119 -16.23 -42.81 -14.69
N SER A 120 -16.36 -42.94 -16.02
CA SER A 120 -15.23 -43.24 -16.91
C SER A 120 -14.19 -42.12 -16.94
N THR A 121 -14.60 -40.85 -17.00
CA THR A 121 -13.68 -39.71 -17.00
C THR A 121 -12.87 -39.64 -15.70
N LEU A 122 -13.53 -39.73 -14.55
CA LEU A 122 -12.87 -39.69 -13.23
C LEU A 122 -11.98 -40.91 -13.02
N TYR A 123 -12.44 -42.10 -13.39
CA TYR A 123 -11.64 -43.31 -13.30
C TYR A 123 -10.41 -43.24 -14.21
N SER A 124 -10.55 -42.76 -15.45
CA SER A 124 -9.42 -42.52 -16.36
C SER A 124 -8.41 -41.54 -15.74
N ASN A 125 -8.87 -40.42 -15.19
CA ASN A 125 -8.00 -39.44 -14.53
C ASN A 125 -7.25 -40.05 -13.34
N ASN A 126 -7.91 -40.89 -12.54
CA ASN A 126 -7.27 -41.58 -11.41
C ASN A 126 -6.20 -42.56 -11.89
N ILE A 127 -6.49 -43.37 -12.92
CA ILE A 127 -5.51 -44.30 -13.51
C ILE A 127 -4.32 -43.52 -14.10
N THR A 128 -4.56 -42.45 -14.85
CA THR A 128 -3.48 -41.61 -15.40
C THR A 128 -2.60 -41.03 -14.30
N LYS A 129 -3.19 -40.42 -13.26
CA LYS A 129 -2.43 -39.86 -12.13
C LYS A 129 -1.65 -40.92 -11.36
N PHE A 130 -2.25 -42.10 -11.14
CA PHE A 130 -1.60 -43.22 -10.48
C PHE A 130 -0.41 -43.75 -11.30
N LEU A 131 -0.57 -43.91 -12.61
CA LEU A 131 0.54 -44.31 -13.48
C LEU A 131 1.67 -43.26 -13.50
N LEU A 132 1.33 -41.97 -13.51
CA LEU A 132 2.32 -40.89 -13.45
C LEU A 132 3.07 -40.89 -12.10
N SER A 133 2.39 -41.15 -10.99
CA SER A 133 3.02 -41.22 -9.66
C SER A 133 3.86 -42.47 -9.42
N MET A 134 3.62 -43.57 -10.14
CA MET A 134 4.42 -44.80 -10.02
C MET A 134 5.86 -44.65 -10.53
N THR A 135 6.13 -43.60 -11.31
CA THR A 135 7.35 -43.47 -12.10
C THR A 135 8.54 -42.99 -11.26
N PRO A 136 9.62 -43.78 -11.12
CA PRO A 136 10.79 -43.38 -10.33
C PRO A 136 11.68 -42.33 -11.03
N GLN A 137 11.58 -42.18 -12.35
CA GLN A 137 12.31 -41.20 -13.15
C GLN A 137 11.43 -40.62 -14.26
N GLU A 138 11.65 -39.35 -14.60
CA GLU A 138 10.89 -38.64 -15.63
C GLU A 138 11.06 -39.34 -17.00
N LYS A 139 9.94 -39.69 -17.65
CA LYS A 139 9.86 -40.38 -18.97
C LYS A 139 10.28 -41.85 -19.01
N GLU A 140 10.46 -42.52 -17.88
CA GLU A 140 10.58 -43.98 -17.84
C GLU A 140 9.27 -44.63 -17.35
N PHE A 141 9.18 -45.96 -17.32
CA PHE A 141 8.14 -46.66 -16.58
C PHE A 141 8.84 -47.56 -15.57
N GLY A 142 8.49 -47.42 -14.30
CA GLY A 142 9.05 -48.21 -13.22
C GLY A 142 8.02 -48.42 -12.13
N ILE A 143 8.27 -49.41 -11.27
CA ILE A 143 7.48 -49.64 -10.07
C ILE A 143 8.40 -49.33 -8.89
N ASP A 144 8.17 -48.19 -8.24
CA ASP A 144 8.87 -47.87 -7.00
C ASP A 144 8.12 -48.48 -5.80
N LEU A 145 8.66 -49.58 -5.26
CA LEU A 145 8.09 -50.23 -4.07
C LEU A 145 8.43 -49.50 -2.76
N SER A 146 9.24 -48.44 -2.81
CA SER A 146 9.50 -47.57 -1.65
C SER A 146 8.40 -46.52 -1.45
N ASP A 147 7.65 -46.19 -2.51
CA ASP A 147 6.44 -45.38 -2.41
C ASP A 147 5.31 -46.18 -1.75
N GLU A 148 4.72 -45.61 -0.72
CA GLU A 148 3.70 -46.27 0.10
C GLU A 148 2.41 -46.59 -0.68
N VAL A 149 1.99 -45.66 -1.55
CA VAL A 149 0.76 -45.78 -2.34
C VAL A 149 0.96 -46.85 -3.42
N VAL A 150 2.11 -46.84 -4.09
CA VAL A 150 2.48 -47.85 -5.09
C VAL A 150 2.59 -49.22 -4.43
N ARG A 151 3.28 -49.33 -3.28
CA ARG A 151 3.43 -50.59 -2.55
C ARG A 151 2.10 -51.13 -2.04
N GLY A 152 1.20 -50.26 -1.59
CA GLY A 152 -0.14 -50.63 -1.15
C GLY A 152 -1.05 -51.11 -2.29
N ALA A 153 -0.88 -50.57 -3.49
CA ALA A 153 -1.70 -50.91 -4.66
C ALA A 153 -1.24 -52.19 -5.39
N ILE A 154 0.05 -52.52 -5.38
CA ILE A 154 0.59 -53.71 -6.06
C ILE A 154 0.40 -54.97 -5.18
N VAL A 155 -0.55 -55.82 -5.58
CA VAL A 155 -0.86 -57.09 -4.89
C VAL A 155 -0.04 -58.28 -5.38
N THR A 156 0.40 -58.26 -6.64
CA THR A 156 1.27 -59.28 -7.23
C THR A 156 2.38 -58.63 -8.05
N LEU A 157 3.59 -59.18 -8.00
CA LEU A 157 4.72 -58.73 -8.81
C LEU A 157 5.44 -59.93 -9.39
N LYS A 158 5.49 -60.02 -10.73
CA LYS A 158 6.13 -61.14 -11.47
C LYS A 158 5.59 -62.53 -11.09
N GLY A 159 4.33 -62.62 -10.66
CA GLY A 159 3.67 -63.86 -10.28
C GLY A 159 3.72 -64.18 -8.78
N ASP A 160 4.55 -63.48 -8.01
CA ASP A 160 4.60 -63.63 -6.56
C ASP A 160 3.56 -62.75 -5.88
N ILE A 161 2.83 -63.31 -4.91
CA ILE A 161 1.93 -62.55 -4.04
C ILE A 161 2.78 -61.74 -3.07
N LEU A 162 2.69 -60.42 -3.14
CA LEU A 162 3.39 -59.57 -2.19
C LEU A 162 2.65 -59.61 -0.84
N PRO A 163 3.35 -59.64 0.30
CA PRO A 163 2.70 -59.56 1.60
C PRO A 163 1.88 -58.26 1.70
N PRO A 164 0.80 -58.21 2.49
CA PRO A 164 0.06 -56.97 2.72
C PRO A 164 1.03 -55.88 3.19
N ALA A 165 1.00 -54.71 2.55
CA ALA A 165 1.81 -53.59 3.02
C ALA A 165 1.45 -53.30 4.49
N PRO A 166 2.43 -53.15 5.40
CA PRO A 166 2.14 -52.71 6.75
C PRO A 166 1.39 -51.38 6.64
N ARG A 167 0.19 -51.28 7.19
CA ARG A 167 -0.46 -49.97 7.32
C ARG A 167 0.49 -49.11 8.15
N PRO A 168 0.87 -47.91 7.68
CA PRO A 168 1.58 -46.99 8.56
C PRO A 168 0.76 -46.85 9.84
N ALA A 169 1.44 -46.71 10.97
CA ALA A 169 0.75 -46.24 12.16
C ALA A 169 -0.04 -45.00 11.75
N PRO A 170 -1.34 -44.88 12.10
CA PRO A 170 -2.06 -43.64 11.84
C PRO A 170 -1.17 -42.51 12.33
N PRO A 171 -1.00 -41.43 11.56
CA PRO A 171 -0.22 -40.29 12.03
C PRO A 171 -0.71 -40.01 13.45
N PRO A 172 0.21 -39.90 14.44
CA PRO A 172 -0.20 -39.69 15.82
C PRO A 172 -1.25 -38.58 15.79
N ALA A 173 -2.43 -38.84 16.39
CA ALA A 173 -3.51 -37.87 16.44
C ALA A 173 -2.86 -36.52 16.68
N PRO A 174 -3.03 -35.55 15.75
CA PRO A 174 -2.17 -34.38 15.67
C PRO A 174 -1.99 -33.90 17.08
N VAL A 175 -0.76 -34.01 17.60
CA VAL A 175 -0.47 -33.66 19.00
C VAL A 175 -1.07 -32.28 19.09
N LYS A 176 -2.17 -32.15 19.85
CA LYS A 176 -2.89 -30.90 20.01
C LYS A 176 -1.76 -29.92 20.34
N PRO A 177 -1.41 -28.99 19.44
CA PRO A 177 -0.12 -28.32 19.53
C PRO A 177 0.02 -27.87 20.96
N ALA A 178 1.08 -28.29 21.66
CA ALA A 178 1.29 -27.88 23.04
C ALA A 178 1.03 -26.39 23.06
N ALA A 179 -0.06 -25.98 23.72
CA ALA A 179 -0.77 -24.74 23.41
C ALA A 179 0.28 -23.69 23.14
N ALA A 180 0.44 -23.32 21.85
CA ALA A 180 1.56 -22.48 21.41
C ALA A 180 1.62 -21.36 22.43
N GLU A 181 2.75 -21.24 23.14
CA GLU A 181 2.89 -20.36 24.30
C GLU A 181 2.19 -19.07 23.91
N VAL A 182 1.00 -18.87 24.48
CA VAL A 182 0.08 -17.88 23.94
C VAL A 182 0.75 -16.59 24.30
N THR A 183 1.53 -16.03 23.36
CA THR A 183 1.99 -14.66 23.41
C THR A 183 0.70 -13.90 23.69
N PRO A 184 0.55 -13.35 24.90
CA PRO A 184 -0.74 -12.88 25.36
C PRO A 184 -1.25 -11.94 24.28
N GLU A 185 -2.36 -12.31 23.64
CA GLU A 185 -2.98 -11.43 22.67
C GLU A 185 -3.12 -10.08 23.36
N PRO A 186 -2.72 -8.97 22.72
CA PRO A 186 -2.79 -7.67 23.34
C PRO A 186 -4.22 -7.47 23.84
N VAL A 187 -4.40 -7.58 25.16
CA VAL A 187 -5.72 -7.59 25.78
C VAL A 187 -6.43 -6.34 25.32
N ALA A 188 -7.59 -6.52 24.67
CA ALA A 188 -8.36 -5.40 24.17
C ALA A 188 -8.55 -4.38 25.29
N LEU A 189 -8.26 -3.11 25.00
CA LEU A 189 -8.36 -2.05 26.00
C LEU A 189 -9.79 -2.03 26.55
N THR A 190 -9.91 -2.04 27.88
CA THR A 190 -11.23 -1.94 28.52
C THR A 190 -11.91 -0.62 28.13
N PRO A 191 -13.26 -0.54 28.09
CA PRO A 191 -13.96 0.70 27.81
C PRO A 191 -13.51 1.87 28.70
N TRP A 192 -13.18 1.59 29.98
CA TRP A 192 -12.60 2.58 30.89
C TRP A 192 -11.23 3.06 30.40
N GLN A 193 -10.30 2.17 30.04
CA GLN A 193 -8.98 2.57 29.54
C GLN A 193 -9.07 3.37 28.24
N VAL A 194 -9.96 3.00 27.32
CA VAL A 194 -10.20 3.76 26.08
C VAL A 194 -10.69 5.17 26.44
N LYS A 195 -11.72 5.28 27.29
CA LYS A 195 -12.29 6.58 27.66
C LYS A 195 -11.31 7.43 28.48
N SER A 196 -10.58 6.85 29.43
CA SER A 196 -9.55 7.55 30.20
C SER A 196 -8.42 8.07 29.32
N ARG A 197 -7.98 7.29 28.32
CA ARG A 197 -6.97 7.76 27.36
C ARG A 197 -7.51 8.90 26.50
N GLU A 198 -8.73 8.79 25.99
CA GLU A 198 -9.39 9.85 25.21
C GLU A 198 -9.51 11.15 26.01
N VAL A 199 -10.08 11.08 27.23
CA VAL A 199 -10.20 12.23 28.13
C VAL A 199 -8.83 12.80 28.50
N GLY A 200 -7.83 11.94 28.72
CA GLY A 200 -6.45 12.34 28.98
C GLY A 200 -5.84 13.12 27.81
N VAL A 201 -6.04 12.66 26.57
CA VAL A 201 -5.58 13.34 25.35
C VAL A 201 -6.27 14.69 25.19
N VAL A 202 -7.60 14.75 25.34
CA VAL A 202 -8.37 16.00 25.25
C VAL A 202 -7.93 16.99 26.33
N THR A 203 -7.80 16.53 27.58
CA THR A 203 -7.36 17.36 28.72
C THR A 203 -5.94 17.88 28.47
N GLY A 204 -5.03 17.03 28.03
CA GLY A 204 -3.65 17.41 27.68
C GLY A 204 -3.61 18.45 26.55
N GLY A 205 -4.44 18.28 25.51
CA GLY A 205 -4.58 19.26 24.44
C GLY A 205 -5.07 20.62 24.93
N MET A 206 -6.17 20.64 25.69
CA MET A 206 -6.73 21.88 26.26
C MET A 206 -5.74 22.57 27.20
N ALA A 207 -5.06 21.83 28.08
CA ALA A 207 -4.04 22.37 28.96
C ALA A 207 -2.85 22.94 28.20
N SER A 208 -2.43 22.29 27.11
CA SER A 208 -1.34 22.77 26.24
C SER A 208 -1.71 24.10 25.58
N VAL A 209 -2.94 24.25 25.08
CA VAL A 209 -3.42 25.53 24.50
C VAL A 209 -3.42 26.64 25.54
N LEU A 210 -3.87 26.37 26.77
CA LEU A 210 -3.82 27.33 27.87
C LEU A 210 -2.38 27.74 28.22
N ALA A 211 -1.46 26.77 28.30
CA ALA A 211 -0.06 27.03 28.58
C ALA A 211 0.58 27.89 27.47
N ILE A 212 0.36 27.54 26.21
CA ILE A 212 0.85 28.32 25.06
C ILE A 212 0.29 29.75 25.13
N GLY A 213 -1.01 29.93 25.36
CA GLY A 213 -1.62 31.26 25.49
C GLY A 213 -1.06 32.08 26.66
N LYS A 214 -0.67 31.43 27.77
CA LYS A 214 -0.06 32.09 28.93
C LYS A 214 1.38 32.57 28.66
N PHE A 215 2.14 31.81 27.87
CA PHE A 215 3.57 32.07 27.63
C PHE A 215 3.86 32.74 26.27
N THR A 216 2.83 33.08 25.50
CA THR A 216 2.95 33.73 24.18
C THR A 216 2.05 34.97 24.09
N GLY A 217 2.05 35.66 22.93
CA GLY A 217 1.29 36.89 22.70
C GLY A 217 0.17 36.75 21.66
N PRO A 218 -0.68 37.78 21.49
CA PRO A 218 -1.81 37.74 20.55
C PRO A 218 -1.42 37.44 19.09
N ILE A 219 -0.28 37.97 18.62
CA ILE A 219 0.22 37.71 17.25
C ILE A 219 0.54 36.23 17.05
N PHE A 220 1.23 35.61 18.02
CA PHE A 220 1.49 34.17 17.98
C PHE A 220 0.18 33.38 17.98
N MET A 221 -0.77 33.72 18.85
CA MET A 221 -2.04 33.01 18.94
C MET A 221 -2.89 33.15 17.67
N SER A 222 -2.86 34.30 16.99
CA SER A 222 -3.50 34.51 15.69
C SER A 222 -2.92 33.59 14.61
N ASN A 223 -1.58 33.52 14.54
CA ASN A 223 -0.88 32.62 13.60
C ASN A 223 -1.11 31.15 13.95
N ALA A 224 -1.07 30.79 15.24
CA ALA A 224 -1.37 29.44 15.72
C ALA A 224 -2.82 29.01 15.41
N PHE A 225 -3.78 29.94 15.50
CA PHE A 225 -5.16 29.71 15.11
C PHE A 225 -5.30 29.45 13.61
N THR A 226 -4.64 30.26 12.78
CA THR A 226 -4.59 30.08 11.32
C THR A 226 -3.96 28.73 10.96
N PHE A 227 -2.83 28.41 11.58
CA PHE A 227 -2.14 27.12 11.43
C PHE A 227 -3.07 25.96 11.79
N ALA A 228 -3.75 26.01 12.94
CA ALA A 228 -4.63 24.93 13.41
C ALA A 228 -5.81 24.69 12.45
N LEU A 229 -6.49 25.75 12.01
CA LEU A 229 -7.59 25.62 11.04
C LEU A 229 -7.12 25.11 9.69
N ALA A 230 -6.01 25.65 9.17
CA ALA A 230 -5.42 25.19 7.93
C ALA A 230 -4.98 23.72 8.00
N SER A 231 -4.42 23.28 9.13
CA SER A 231 -4.09 21.88 9.38
C SER A 231 -5.32 20.97 9.40
N LEU A 232 -6.43 21.39 10.01
CA LEU A 232 -7.69 20.62 10.02
C LEU A 232 -8.30 20.51 8.62
N ILE A 233 -8.29 21.60 7.86
CA ILE A 233 -8.73 21.61 6.46
C ILE A 233 -7.83 20.67 5.65
N GLY A 234 -6.50 20.82 5.76
CA GLY A 234 -5.53 19.96 5.10
C GLY A 234 -5.76 18.49 5.43
N TYR A 235 -6.02 18.17 6.69
CA TYR A 235 -6.31 16.79 7.11
C TYR A 235 -7.50 16.21 6.34
N ARG A 236 -8.61 16.94 6.25
CA ARG A 236 -9.81 16.48 5.52
C ARG A 236 -9.59 16.38 4.02
N VAL A 237 -8.90 17.36 3.44
CA VAL A 237 -8.63 17.42 2.00
C VAL A 237 -7.77 16.26 1.55
N ILE A 238 -6.71 15.95 2.30
CA ILE A 238 -5.74 14.91 1.91
C ILE A 238 -6.32 13.51 2.05
N TRP A 239 -7.13 13.23 3.08
CA TRP A 239 -7.88 11.98 3.18
C TRP A 239 -8.91 11.78 2.05
N GLY A 240 -9.33 12.87 1.41
CA GLY A 240 -10.24 12.82 0.25
C GLY A 240 -9.53 12.62 -1.09
N VAL A 241 -8.20 12.62 -1.15
CA VAL A 241 -7.45 12.41 -2.41
C VAL A 241 -7.49 10.93 -2.80
N ALA A 242 -7.75 10.66 -4.09
CA ALA A 242 -7.73 9.29 -4.60
C ALA A 242 -6.32 8.67 -4.46
N PRO A 243 -6.17 7.42 -3.97
CA PRO A 243 -4.85 6.80 -3.79
C PRO A 243 -3.98 6.78 -5.05
N ALA A 244 -4.58 6.53 -6.21
CA ALA A 244 -3.93 6.59 -7.52
C ALA A 244 -3.31 7.97 -7.85
N LEU A 245 -3.76 9.04 -7.18
CA LEU A 245 -3.30 10.42 -7.37
C LEU A 245 -2.33 10.90 -6.27
N HIS A 246 -1.87 10.04 -5.36
CA HIS A 246 -0.86 10.40 -4.35
C HIS A 246 0.47 10.89 -4.96
N SER A 247 0.86 10.34 -6.11
CA SER A 247 2.05 10.78 -6.84
C SER A 247 1.89 12.22 -7.39
N PRO A 248 0.83 12.54 -8.14
CA PRO A 248 0.47 13.91 -8.49
C PRO A 248 0.30 14.85 -7.28
N LEU A 249 -0.26 14.36 -6.17
CA LEU A 249 -0.40 15.13 -4.92
C LEU A 249 0.95 15.62 -4.40
N MET A 250 1.95 14.74 -4.30
CA MET A 250 3.30 15.15 -3.90
C MET A 250 3.92 16.17 -4.87
N SER A 251 3.67 16.01 -6.17
CA SER A 251 4.17 16.96 -7.17
C SER A 251 3.55 18.35 -7.02
N VAL A 252 2.23 18.43 -6.80
CA VAL A 252 1.54 19.71 -6.65
C VAL A 252 1.88 20.37 -5.30
N THR A 253 2.01 19.60 -4.21
CA THR A 253 2.45 20.16 -2.93
C THR A 253 3.86 20.72 -3.04
N ASN A 254 4.75 20.05 -3.77
CA ASN A 254 6.08 20.58 -4.06
C ASN A 254 6.03 21.85 -4.93
N ALA A 255 5.14 21.93 -5.92
CA ALA A 255 4.95 23.14 -6.73
C ALA A 255 4.48 24.32 -5.87
N ILE A 256 3.48 24.09 -5.03
CA ILE A 256 2.90 25.08 -4.12
C ILE A 256 3.91 25.47 -3.03
N SER A 257 4.76 24.54 -2.56
CA SER A 257 5.82 24.84 -1.58
C SER A 257 6.85 25.86 -2.07
N GLY A 258 6.92 26.08 -3.40
CA GLY A 258 7.66 27.18 -4.00
C GLY A 258 7.20 28.58 -3.53
N MET A 259 6.10 28.68 -2.79
CA MET A 259 5.74 29.92 -2.08
C MET A 259 6.73 30.32 -0.98
N VAL A 260 7.70 29.47 -0.62
CA VAL A 260 8.87 29.85 0.20
C VAL A 260 9.60 31.09 -0.38
N GLY A 261 9.50 31.29 -1.69
CA GLY A 261 10.04 32.48 -2.36
C GLY A 261 9.39 33.79 -1.95
N VAL A 262 8.15 33.77 -1.42
CA VAL A 262 7.50 34.96 -0.84
C VAL A 262 8.26 35.42 0.40
N GLY A 263 8.83 34.51 1.19
CA GLY A 263 9.69 34.90 2.30
C GLY A 263 10.97 35.59 1.82
N GLY A 264 11.62 35.03 0.80
CA GLY A 264 12.79 35.64 0.14
C GLY A 264 12.48 37.00 -0.48
N LEU A 265 11.26 37.19 -0.99
CA LEU A 265 10.76 38.45 -1.54
C LEU A 265 10.78 39.56 -0.48
N PHE A 266 10.32 39.33 0.76
CA PHE A 266 10.36 40.36 1.81
C PHE A 266 11.77 40.76 2.26
N ILE A 267 12.80 40.01 1.86
CA ILE A 267 14.21 40.29 2.17
C ILE A 267 14.92 40.95 0.96
N LEU A 268 14.32 40.89 -0.23
CA LEU A 268 14.86 41.46 -1.45
C LEU A 268 14.99 43.00 -1.34
N GLY A 269 16.06 43.58 -1.87
CA GLY A 269 16.29 45.01 -1.83
C GLY A 269 17.61 45.43 -2.46
N GLY A 270 17.96 46.71 -2.34
CA GLY A 270 19.12 47.30 -3.01
C GLY A 270 18.69 48.05 -4.27
N GLY A 271 18.67 47.36 -5.41
CA GLY A 271 18.25 47.91 -6.69
C GLY A 271 18.13 46.79 -7.73
N TYR A 272 18.82 46.90 -8.87
CA TYR A 272 18.91 45.80 -9.84
C TYR A 272 19.68 44.58 -9.31
N LEU A 273 20.56 44.80 -8.34
CA LEU A 273 21.37 43.78 -7.67
C LEU A 273 21.30 43.97 -6.16
N PRO A 274 21.45 42.88 -5.38
CA PRO A 274 21.44 42.97 -3.92
C PRO A 274 22.67 43.72 -3.42
N GLY A 275 22.49 44.60 -2.42
CA GLY A 275 23.55 45.40 -1.82
C GLY A 275 24.12 44.82 -0.52
N THR A 276 23.38 43.91 0.13
CA THR A 276 23.76 43.30 1.42
C THR A 276 23.71 41.77 1.37
N ILE A 277 24.32 41.12 2.36
CA ILE A 277 24.28 39.67 2.51
C ILE A 277 22.82 39.18 2.66
N PRO A 278 21.98 39.73 3.56
CA PRO A 278 20.57 39.36 3.63
C PRO A 278 19.84 39.44 2.30
N GLN A 279 20.01 40.54 1.55
CA GLN A 279 19.39 40.73 0.23
C GLN A 279 19.86 39.68 -0.78
N THR A 280 21.13 39.28 -0.71
CA THR A 280 21.68 38.20 -1.56
C THR A 280 21.05 36.86 -1.21
N LEU A 281 20.88 36.55 0.07
CA LEU A 281 20.20 35.33 0.52
C LEU A 281 18.73 35.32 0.08
N GLY A 282 18.04 36.46 0.19
CA GLY A 282 16.68 36.66 -0.33
C GLY A 282 16.58 36.42 -1.84
N ALA A 283 17.50 36.99 -2.62
CA ALA A 283 17.56 36.80 -4.08
C ALA A 283 17.79 35.33 -4.48
N LEU A 284 18.68 34.63 -3.79
CA LEU A 284 18.90 33.19 -4.00
C LEU A 284 17.69 32.35 -3.60
N SER A 285 17.04 32.70 -2.48
CA SER A 285 15.80 32.05 -2.05
C SER A 285 14.69 32.18 -3.10
N VAL A 286 14.45 33.39 -3.62
CA VAL A 286 13.50 33.63 -4.72
C VAL A 286 13.84 32.77 -5.94
N LEU A 287 15.09 32.79 -6.41
CA LEU A 287 15.49 31.98 -7.56
C LEU A 287 15.18 30.48 -7.36
N LEU A 288 15.61 29.92 -6.23
CA LEU A 288 15.41 28.50 -5.89
C LEU A 288 13.93 28.15 -5.75
N ALA A 289 13.15 29.00 -5.09
CA ALA A 289 11.72 28.80 -4.90
C ALA A 289 10.97 28.74 -6.24
N PHE A 290 11.31 29.61 -7.19
CA PHE A 290 10.69 29.64 -8.50
C PHE A 290 11.16 28.50 -9.43
N VAL A 291 12.33 27.89 -9.20
CA VAL A 291 12.69 26.58 -9.79
C VAL A 291 11.66 25.52 -9.40
N ASN A 292 11.23 25.51 -8.14
CA ASN A 292 10.23 24.57 -7.67
C ASN A 292 8.83 24.85 -8.22
N VAL A 293 8.42 26.11 -8.34
CA VAL A 293 7.15 26.49 -8.98
C VAL A 293 7.12 25.99 -10.43
N GLY A 294 8.13 26.35 -11.22
CA GLY A 294 8.19 25.97 -12.64
C GLY A 294 8.30 24.46 -12.85
N GLY A 295 9.15 23.78 -12.07
CA GLY A 295 9.32 22.33 -12.16
C GLY A 295 8.09 21.56 -11.69
N GLY A 296 7.57 21.90 -10.51
CA GLY A 296 6.46 21.20 -9.88
C GLY A 296 5.18 21.23 -10.71
N PHE A 297 4.76 22.39 -11.23
CA PHE A 297 3.54 22.48 -12.04
C PHE A 297 3.67 21.79 -13.40
N VAL A 298 4.86 21.84 -14.03
CA VAL A 298 5.11 21.11 -15.29
C VAL A 298 5.06 19.60 -15.07
N ILE A 299 5.68 19.11 -14.00
CA ILE A 299 5.68 17.70 -13.65
C ILE A 299 4.25 17.23 -13.32
N THR A 300 3.54 17.98 -12.47
CA THR A 300 2.15 17.69 -12.09
C THR A 300 1.27 17.59 -13.33
N LYS A 301 1.35 18.59 -14.23
CA LYS A 301 0.59 18.56 -15.49
C LYS A 301 0.88 17.30 -16.31
N ARG A 302 2.16 16.97 -16.52
CA ARG A 302 2.55 15.78 -17.30
C ARG A 302 1.98 14.49 -16.71
N MET A 303 2.02 14.35 -15.40
CA MET A 303 1.48 13.16 -14.73
C MET A 303 -0.04 13.08 -14.86
N LEU A 304 -0.74 14.20 -14.72
CA LEU A 304 -2.20 14.26 -14.85
C LEU A 304 -2.69 14.05 -16.28
N ASP A 305 -1.90 14.48 -17.27
CA ASP A 305 -2.18 14.27 -18.69
C ASP A 305 -2.07 12.78 -19.07
N MET A 306 -1.25 11.98 -18.36
CA MET A 306 -1.15 10.52 -18.58
C MET A 306 -2.42 9.76 -18.19
N PHE A 307 -3.21 10.28 -17.25
CA PHE A 307 -4.48 9.67 -16.86
C PHE A 307 -5.63 10.00 -17.82
N LYS A 308 -5.41 10.85 -18.83
CA LYS A 308 -6.43 11.21 -19.80
C LYS A 308 -6.63 10.09 -20.82
N ARG A 309 -7.86 9.62 -20.97
CA ARG A 309 -8.19 8.59 -21.97
C ARG A 309 -8.36 9.20 -23.36
N PRO A 310 -8.05 8.46 -24.43
CA PRO A 310 -8.34 8.89 -25.79
C PRO A 310 -9.84 9.14 -26.05
N THR A 311 -10.71 8.48 -25.27
CA THR A 311 -12.17 8.58 -25.37
C THR A 311 -12.78 9.66 -24.47
N ASP A 312 -11.99 10.32 -23.63
CA ASP A 312 -12.50 11.39 -22.78
C ASP A 312 -12.90 12.62 -23.62
N PRO A 313 -13.97 13.34 -23.23
CA PRO A 313 -14.36 14.59 -23.89
C PRO A 313 -13.20 15.61 -23.96
N PRO A 314 -13.21 16.51 -24.97
CA PRO A 314 -12.22 17.59 -25.03
C PRO A 314 -12.35 18.50 -23.81
N GLU A 315 -11.21 18.93 -23.28
CA GLU A 315 -11.13 19.83 -22.15
C GLU A 315 -10.56 21.17 -22.57
N TYR A 316 -10.93 22.24 -21.87
CA TYR A 316 -10.59 23.61 -22.21
C TYR A 316 -9.84 24.32 -21.06
N PRO A 317 -8.65 23.84 -20.66
CA PRO A 317 -7.91 24.39 -19.51
C PRO A 317 -7.51 25.86 -19.71
N TRP A 318 -7.43 26.34 -20.95
CA TRP A 318 -7.16 27.75 -21.26
C TRP A 318 -8.24 28.70 -20.72
N LEU A 319 -9.45 28.22 -20.44
CA LEU A 319 -10.51 29.03 -19.81
C LEU A 319 -10.12 29.54 -18.42
N TYR A 320 -9.20 28.86 -17.71
CA TYR A 320 -8.66 29.35 -16.43
C TYR A 320 -7.78 30.59 -16.59
N ALA A 321 -7.41 30.98 -17.82
CA ALA A 321 -6.80 32.29 -18.08
C ALA A 321 -7.78 33.45 -17.84
N ILE A 322 -9.10 33.21 -17.95
CA ILE A 322 -10.13 34.23 -17.68
C ILE A 322 -10.09 34.69 -16.21
N PRO A 323 -10.26 33.81 -15.20
CA PRO A 323 -10.13 34.24 -13.81
C PRO A 323 -8.73 34.75 -13.49
N ALA A 324 -7.66 34.24 -14.13
CA ALA A 324 -6.32 34.79 -13.97
C ALA A 324 -6.23 36.26 -14.40
N ALA A 325 -6.75 36.57 -15.58
CA ALA A 325 -6.73 37.92 -16.14
C ALA A 325 -7.66 38.87 -15.39
N VAL A 326 -8.87 38.42 -15.04
CA VAL A 326 -9.84 39.21 -14.29
C VAL A 326 -9.32 39.51 -12.87
N PHE A 327 -8.85 38.49 -12.16
CA PHE A 327 -8.30 38.68 -10.82
C PHE A 327 -7.01 39.51 -10.87
N GLY A 328 -6.05 39.16 -11.71
CA GLY A 328 -4.77 39.88 -11.80
C GLY A 328 -4.93 41.34 -12.23
N GLY A 329 -5.70 41.59 -13.29
CA GLY A 329 -5.99 42.94 -13.76
C GLY A 329 -6.82 43.75 -12.77
N GLY A 330 -7.86 43.14 -12.19
CA GLY A 330 -8.68 43.75 -11.15
C GLY A 330 -7.89 44.07 -9.88
N PHE A 331 -6.97 43.17 -9.49
CA PHE A 331 -6.08 43.37 -8.35
C PHE A 331 -5.13 44.55 -8.59
N LEU A 332 -4.52 44.65 -9.77
CA LEU A 332 -3.65 45.79 -10.12
C LEU A 332 -4.43 47.11 -10.20
N ALA A 333 -5.64 47.11 -10.75
CA ALA A 333 -6.51 48.29 -10.80
C ALA A 333 -7.01 48.72 -9.41
N ALA A 334 -7.29 47.76 -8.52
CA ALA A 334 -7.62 48.06 -7.13
C ALA A 334 -6.39 48.62 -6.39
N ALA A 335 -5.21 48.03 -6.62
CA ALA A 335 -3.96 48.48 -6.00
C ALA A 335 -3.61 49.93 -6.36
N SER A 336 -3.96 50.40 -7.57
CA SER A 336 -3.72 51.78 -8.00
C SER A 336 -4.69 52.81 -7.40
N THR A 337 -5.82 52.37 -6.82
CA THR A 337 -6.86 53.24 -6.25
C THR A 337 -6.94 53.17 -4.72
N GLY A 338 -6.28 52.18 -4.09
CA GLY A 338 -6.12 52.06 -2.64
C GLY A 338 -6.10 50.60 -2.16
N ALA A 339 -5.24 50.27 -1.20
CA ALA A 339 -4.89 48.88 -0.86
C ALA A 339 -5.31 48.39 0.54
N GLY A 340 -6.20 49.08 1.25
CA GLY A 340 -6.41 48.91 2.70
C GLY A 340 -6.65 47.47 3.20
N GLY A 341 -7.26 46.60 2.40
CA GLY A 341 -7.39 45.16 2.70
C GLY A 341 -7.04 44.25 1.51
N LEU A 342 -6.42 44.79 0.47
CA LEU A 342 -6.25 44.11 -0.81
C LEU A 342 -5.23 42.97 -0.72
N VAL A 343 -4.17 43.13 0.07
CA VAL A 343 -3.19 42.07 0.34
C VAL A 343 -3.85 40.88 1.02
N GLN A 344 -4.64 41.12 2.08
CA GLN A 344 -5.36 40.07 2.80
C GLN A 344 -6.38 39.36 1.92
N ALA A 345 -7.09 40.10 1.05
CA ALA A 345 -7.98 39.51 0.06
C ALA A 345 -7.23 38.60 -0.93
N GLY A 346 -6.05 39.02 -1.37
CA GLY A 346 -5.17 38.21 -2.23
C GLY A 346 -4.65 36.95 -1.54
N TYR A 347 -4.25 37.04 -0.28
CA TYR A 347 -3.83 35.89 0.53
C TYR A 347 -4.98 34.91 0.80
N LEU A 348 -6.19 35.41 1.04
CA LEU A 348 -7.38 34.59 1.16
C LEU A 348 -7.68 33.85 -0.15
N ALA A 349 -7.72 34.57 -1.28
CA ALA A 349 -7.96 33.98 -2.60
C ALA A 349 -6.90 32.90 -2.91
N SER A 350 -5.63 33.22 -2.69
CA SER A 350 -4.51 32.29 -2.88
C SER A 350 -4.66 31.03 -2.02
N SER A 351 -4.97 31.19 -0.73
CA SER A 351 -5.17 30.06 0.20
C SER A 351 -6.31 29.16 -0.23
N VAL A 352 -7.47 29.73 -0.59
CA VAL A 352 -8.64 28.96 -1.05
C VAL A 352 -8.33 28.21 -2.35
N LEU A 353 -7.63 28.85 -3.28
CA LEU A 353 -7.23 28.22 -4.55
C LEU A 353 -6.20 27.10 -4.33
N CYS A 354 -5.25 27.26 -3.41
CA CYS A 354 -4.32 26.19 -3.03
C CYS A 354 -5.03 25.02 -2.34
N ILE A 355 -6.03 25.27 -1.48
CA ILE A 355 -6.88 24.22 -0.90
C ILE A 355 -7.67 23.51 -2.00
N GLY A 356 -8.26 24.27 -2.92
CA GLY A 356 -8.99 23.74 -4.08
C GLY A 356 -8.10 22.91 -5.01
N SER A 357 -6.82 23.27 -5.13
CA SER A 357 -5.82 22.50 -5.88
C SER A 357 -5.67 21.08 -5.36
N LEU A 358 -5.53 20.95 -4.04
CA LEU A 358 -5.40 19.65 -3.38
C LEU A 358 -6.74 18.89 -3.38
N SER A 359 -7.85 19.59 -3.14
CA SER A 359 -9.19 19.00 -3.16
C SER A 359 -9.58 18.48 -4.56
N GLY A 360 -9.10 19.14 -5.62
CA GLY A 360 -9.32 18.71 -7.00
C GLY A 360 -8.71 17.35 -7.33
N LEU A 361 -7.76 16.85 -6.52
CA LEU A 361 -7.17 15.52 -6.66
C LEU A 361 -8.04 14.40 -6.04
N ALA A 362 -9.25 14.72 -5.56
CA ALA A 362 -10.20 13.70 -5.08
C ALA A 362 -10.65 12.72 -6.17
N SER A 363 -10.56 13.10 -7.45
CA SER A 363 -10.85 12.21 -8.57
C SER A 363 -9.99 12.57 -9.79
N GLN A 364 -9.76 11.57 -10.66
CA GLN A 364 -9.03 11.69 -11.91
C GLN A 364 -9.69 12.70 -12.86
N ALA A 365 -11.02 12.83 -12.81
CA ALA A 365 -11.79 13.77 -13.60
C ALA A 365 -11.55 15.23 -13.19
N THR A 366 -11.39 15.50 -11.90
CA THR A 366 -11.18 16.85 -11.36
C THR A 366 -9.71 17.23 -11.20
N ALA A 367 -8.79 16.26 -11.31
CA ALA A 367 -7.37 16.45 -10.98
C ALA A 367 -6.70 17.58 -11.79
N ARG A 368 -7.00 17.68 -13.09
CA ARG A 368 -6.44 18.73 -13.97
C ARG A 368 -6.95 20.12 -13.60
N MET A 369 -8.21 20.25 -13.20
CA MET A 369 -8.73 21.49 -12.60
C MET A 369 -7.95 21.84 -11.34
N GLY A 370 -7.69 20.86 -10.46
CA GLY A 370 -6.88 21.05 -9.26
C GLY A 370 -5.54 21.72 -9.58
N ASN A 371 -4.80 21.19 -10.56
CA ASN A 371 -3.53 21.79 -10.99
C ASN A 371 -3.66 23.24 -11.49
N MET A 372 -4.76 23.58 -12.19
CA MET A 372 -5.02 24.96 -12.62
C MET A 372 -5.29 25.88 -11.43
N LEU A 373 -6.10 25.44 -10.46
CA LEU A 373 -6.36 26.19 -9.24
C LEU A 373 -5.07 26.41 -8.44
N GLY A 374 -4.17 25.43 -8.40
CA GLY A 374 -2.85 25.58 -7.77
C GLY A 374 -2.01 26.68 -8.40
N MET A 375 -1.96 26.76 -9.74
CA MET A 375 -1.25 27.82 -10.44
C MET A 375 -1.86 29.20 -10.15
N LEU A 376 -3.20 29.32 -10.21
CA LEU A 376 -3.89 30.56 -9.84
C LEU A 376 -3.64 30.95 -8.38
N GLY A 377 -3.60 29.98 -7.48
CA GLY A 377 -3.30 30.18 -6.07
C GLY A 377 -1.90 30.75 -5.87
N VAL A 378 -0.87 30.12 -6.43
CA VAL A 378 0.51 30.62 -6.34
C VAL A 378 0.64 32.00 -6.99
N SER A 379 0.07 32.22 -8.18
CA SER A 379 0.13 33.53 -8.86
C SER A 379 -0.55 34.64 -8.08
N SER A 380 -1.73 34.41 -7.51
CA SER A 380 -2.45 35.40 -6.68
C SER A 380 -1.70 35.71 -5.39
N GLY A 381 -1.08 34.71 -4.75
CA GLY A 381 -0.30 34.87 -3.53
C GLY A 381 0.99 35.67 -3.75
N VAL A 382 1.70 35.39 -4.85
CA VAL A 382 2.87 36.16 -5.27
C VAL A 382 2.49 37.60 -5.59
N LEU A 383 1.41 37.83 -6.34
CA LEU A 383 0.94 39.18 -6.69
C LEU A 383 0.60 40.01 -5.45
N ALA A 384 -0.12 39.40 -4.49
CA ALA A 384 -0.45 40.06 -3.23
C ALA A 384 0.79 40.38 -2.39
N SER A 385 1.80 39.51 -2.42
CA SER A 385 3.06 39.72 -1.71
C SER A 385 3.92 40.80 -2.34
N LEU A 386 3.91 40.93 -3.68
CA LEU A 386 4.58 42.04 -4.37
C LEU A 386 3.97 43.39 -3.98
N LEU A 387 2.64 43.46 -3.87
CA LEU A 387 1.96 44.66 -3.38
C LEU A 387 2.33 44.97 -1.93
N ALA A 388 2.37 43.94 -1.08
CA ALA A 388 2.72 44.08 0.33
C ALA A 388 4.17 44.57 0.53
N ALA A 389 5.11 44.12 -0.31
CA ALA A 389 6.51 44.50 -0.22
C ALA A 389 6.82 45.91 -0.74
N GLY A 390 6.01 46.44 -1.67
CA GLY A 390 6.13 47.84 -2.12
C GLY A 390 7.45 48.18 -2.83
N PHE A 391 7.93 47.31 -3.72
CA PHE A 391 9.22 47.47 -4.38
C PHE A 391 9.35 48.71 -5.27
N SER A 392 10.59 49.22 -5.35
CA SER A 392 10.97 50.15 -6.43
C SER A 392 11.00 49.42 -7.78
N PRO A 393 10.91 50.14 -8.92
CA PRO A 393 10.97 49.53 -10.24
C PRO A 393 12.22 48.66 -10.47
N GLU A 394 13.36 49.03 -9.90
CA GLU A 394 14.61 48.29 -10.00
C GLU A 394 14.53 46.94 -9.27
N VAL A 395 14.04 46.93 -8.03
CA VAL A 395 13.91 45.70 -7.21
C VAL A 395 12.81 44.80 -7.79
N LEU A 396 11.73 45.38 -8.32
CA LEU A 396 10.72 44.61 -9.05
C LEU A 396 11.30 43.95 -10.30
N THR A 397 12.18 44.65 -11.03
CA THR A 397 12.90 44.08 -12.20
C THR A 397 13.83 42.95 -11.76
N GLN A 398 14.55 43.12 -10.65
CA GLN A 398 15.39 42.08 -10.06
C GLN A 398 14.56 40.83 -9.72
N PHE A 399 13.43 40.99 -9.02
CA PHE A 399 12.50 39.89 -8.71
C PHE A 399 12.02 39.20 -10.00
N GLY A 400 11.55 39.98 -10.98
CA GLY A 400 11.03 39.46 -12.24
C GLY A 400 12.07 38.63 -13.00
N ALA A 401 13.33 39.07 -13.02
CA ALA A 401 14.44 38.34 -13.62
C ALA A 401 14.71 37.01 -12.90
N LEU A 402 14.84 37.03 -11.57
CA LEU A 402 15.11 35.84 -10.76
C LEU A 402 13.98 34.81 -10.84
N ALA A 403 12.73 35.27 -10.71
CA ALA A 403 11.56 34.42 -10.82
C ALA A 403 11.44 33.80 -12.22
N SER A 404 11.70 34.57 -13.28
CA SER A 404 11.68 34.07 -14.66
C SER A 404 12.77 33.03 -14.92
N ILE A 405 14.00 33.28 -14.47
CA ILE A 405 15.11 32.31 -14.58
C ILE A 405 14.75 31.04 -13.81
N GLY A 406 14.24 31.16 -12.59
CA GLY A 406 13.81 30.04 -11.78
C GLY A 406 12.74 29.21 -12.47
N ILE A 407 11.63 29.83 -12.89
CA ILE A 407 10.53 29.15 -13.59
C ILE A 407 11.04 28.43 -14.84
N LEU A 408 11.86 29.09 -15.66
CA LEU A 408 12.40 28.50 -16.89
C LEU A 408 13.30 27.30 -16.58
N ALA A 409 14.23 27.43 -15.63
CA ALA A 409 15.11 26.34 -15.22
C ALA A 409 14.31 25.15 -14.68
N GLY A 410 13.35 25.41 -13.79
CA GLY A 410 12.43 24.41 -13.25
C GLY A 410 11.62 23.71 -14.32
N ALA A 411 11.00 24.47 -15.23
CA ALA A 411 10.20 23.93 -16.34
C ALA A 411 11.03 23.07 -17.30
N LEU A 412 12.28 23.47 -17.58
CA LEU A 412 13.19 22.68 -18.41
C LEU A 412 13.58 21.37 -17.74
N ILE A 413 13.85 21.38 -16.43
CA ILE A 413 14.09 20.16 -15.64
C ILE A 413 12.83 19.28 -15.70
N GLY A 414 11.67 19.83 -15.35
CA GLY A 414 10.39 19.11 -15.32
C GLY A 414 9.97 18.54 -16.67
N LYS A 415 10.36 19.15 -17.79
CA LYS A 415 10.07 18.63 -19.15
C LYS A 415 10.98 17.46 -19.55
N ARG A 416 12.19 17.37 -19.00
CA ARG A 416 13.18 16.35 -19.39
C ARG A 416 13.11 15.05 -18.59
N ILE A 417 12.45 15.04 -17.44
CA ILE A 417 12.40 13.84 -16.59
C ILE A 417 11.50 12.75 -17.18
N THR A 418 11.83 11.49 -16.91
CA THR A 418 10.97 10.34 -17.20
C THR A 418 10.11 10.00 -15.98
N PRO A 419 8.93 9.37 -16.15
CA PRO A 419 8.10 8.96 -15.00
C PRO A 419 8.78 7.96 -14.06
N THR A 420 9.72 7.17 -14.58
CA THR A 420 10.57 6.29 -13.74
C THR A 420 11.52 7.07 -12.84
N ASP A 421 11.99 8.25 -13.27
CA ASP A 421 12.93 9.09 -12.51
C ASP A 421 12.23 10.03 -11.51
N LEU A 422 10.90 10.07 -11.55
CA LEU A 422 10.09 11.00 -10.80
C LEU A 422 10.36 10.99 -9.29
N PRO A 423 10.49 9.84 -8.60
CA PRO A 423 10.72 9.84 -7.15
C PRO A 423 12.00 10.59 -6.76
N GLN A 424 13.09 10.39 -7.50
CA GLN A 424 14.34 11.09 -7.20
C GLN A 424 14.24 12.58 -7.56
N THR A 425 13.54 12.95 -8.63
CA THR A 425 13.35 14.38 -8.96
C THR A 425 12.54 15.10 -7.90
N VAL A 426 11.47 14.50 -7.39
CA VAL A 426 10.67 15.06 -6.30
C VAL A 426 11.52 15.26 -5.04
N ALA A 427 12.34 14.28 -4.67
CA ALA A 427 13.31 14.45 -3.59
C ALA A 427 14.29 15.60 -3.86
N ALA A 428 14.83 15.73 -5.08
CA ALA A 428 15.72 16.83 -5.42
C ALA A 428 15.03 18.20 -5.28
N LEU A 429 13.77 18.33 -5.72
CA LEU A 429 13.01 19.58 -5.60
C LEU A 429 12.69 19.92 -4.12
N HIS A 430 12.39 18.95 -3.26
CA HIS A 430 12.23 19.22 -1.82
C HIS A 430 13.51 19.79 -1.20
N SER A 431 14.68 19.37 -1.68
CA SER A 431 15.95 19.93 -1.20
C SER A 431 16.06 21.43 -1.50
N VAL A 432 15.60 21.86 -2.67
CA VAL A 432 15.62 23.26 -3.11
C VAL A 432 14.75 24.13 -2.20
N VAL A 433 13.56 23.65 -1.80
CA VAL A 433 12.69 24.35 -0.83
C VAL A 433 13.34 24.42 0.55
N GLY A 434 13.92 23.31 1.03
CA GLY A 434 14.63 23.31 2.31
C GLY A 434 15.78 24.32 2.35
N LEU A 435 16.55 24.42 1.26
CA LEU A 435 17.63 25.40 1.15
C LEU A 435 17.09 26.83 1.05
N ALA A 436 16.05 27.07 0.24
CA ALA A 436 15.40 28.38 0.17
C ALA A 436 14.92 28.84 1.56
N ALA A 437 14.32 27.93 2.35
CA ALA A 437 13.87 28.24 3.70
C ALA A 437 15.01 28.60 4.66
N VAL A 438 16.15 27.91 4.57
CA VAL A 438 17.36 28.26 5.31
C VAL A 438 17.85 29.67 4.94
N LEU A 439 17.93 29.97 3.64
CA LEU A 439 18.41 31.27 3.15
C LEU A 439 17.48 32.41 3.57
N THR A 440 16.15 32.22 3.43
CA THR A 440 15.14 33.17 3.89
C THR A 440 15.25 33.40 5.40
N SER A 441 15.29 32.33 6.19
CA SER A 441 15.31 32.44 7.65
C SER A 441 16.56 33.16 8.16
N ILE A 442 17.74 32.85 7.59
CA ILE A 442 18.99 33.55 7.93
C ILE A 442 18.92 35.01 7.48
N GLY A 443 18.50 35.27 6.24
CA GLY A 443 18.41 36.61 5.69
C GLY A 443 17.48 37.52 6.49
N SER A 444 16.28 37.02 6.82
CA SER A 444 15.26 37.76 7.57
C SER A 444 15.75 38.16 8.95
N VAL A 445 16.33 37.23 9.70
CA VAL A 445 16.89 37.52 11.04
C VAL A 445 18.04 38.52 10.95
N MET A 446 18.95 38.34 9.98
CA MET A 446 20.12 39.21 9.83
C MET A 446 19.77 40.61 9.35
N ALA A 447 18.66 40.79 8.61
CA ALA A 447 18.22 42.09 8.11
C ALA A 447 17.75 43.04 9.23
N GLY A 448 17.28 42.52 10.37
CA GLY A 448 16.63 43.31 11.42
C GLY A 448 17.06 42.99 12.85
N ILE A 449 18.27 42.46 13.06
CA ILE A 449 18.73 41.90 14.36
C ILE A 449 18.74 42.89 15.55
N SER A 450 18.65 44.21 15.31
CA SER A 450 18.60 45.22 16.37
C SER A 450 17.24 45.29 17.07
N ASP A 451 16.14 45.06 16.33
CA ASP A 451 14.76 45.29 16.79
C ASP A 451 13.84 44.11 16.45
N ILE A 452 14.37 42.89 16.59
CA ILE A 452 13.70 41.65 16.23
C ILE A 452 12.89 41.07 17.41
N SER A 453 11.67 40.62 17.15
CA SER A 453 10.84 39.98 18.19
C SER A 453 11.34 38.58 18.54
N THR A 454 11.08 38.13 19.78
CA THR A 454 11.39 36.74 20.19
C THR A 454 10.70 35.71 19.30
N LEU A 455 9.48 36.01 18.84
CA LEU A 455 8.75 35.15 17.91
C LEU A 455 9.56 34.95 16.62
N HIS A 456 9.95 36.06 15.98
CA HIS A 456 10.71 36.04 14.72
C HIS A 456 12.06 35.33 14.88
N MET A 457 12.76 35.54 16.01
CA MET A 457 13.99 34.81 16.30
C MET A 457 13.76 33.30 16.41
N VAL A 458 12.82 32.87 17.26
CA VAL A 458 12.55 31.44 17.48
C VAL A 458 12.11 30.77 16.19
N THR A 459 11.20 31.37 15.44
CA THR A 459 10.67 30.76 14.21
C THR A 459 11.68 30.81 13.07
N GLY A 460 12.50 31.87 12.94
CA GLY A 460 13.63 31.90 12.02
C GLY A 460 14.67 30.82 12.34
N TYR A 461 14.99 30.61 13.62
CA TYR A 461 15.89 29.52 14.02
C TYR A 461 15.32 28.13 13.68
N LEU A 462 14.03 27.91 13.94
CA LEU A 462 13.33 26.68 13.55
C LEU A 462 13.25 26.51 12.03
N GLY A 463 13.09 27.59 11.26
CA GLY A 463 13.12 27.58 9.81
C GLY A 463 14.46 27.09 9.25
N VAL A 464 15.57 27.54 9.83
CA VAL A 464 16.91 27.02 9.49
C VAL A 464 17.06 25.54 9.87
N LEU A 465 16.58 25.14 11.04
CA LEU A 465 16.68 23.76 11.52
C LEU A 465 15.90 22.78 10.63
N ILE A 466 14.63 23.08 10.40
CA ILE A 466 13.73 22.23 9.61
C ILE A 466 14.16 22.26 8.14
N GLY A 467 14.44 23.44 7.59
CA GLY A 467 14.92 23.61 6.21
C GLY A 467 16.24 22.89 5.96
N GLY A 468 17.18 22.93 6.91
CA GLY A 468 18.49 22.29 6.75
C GLY A 468 18.46 20.76 6.84
N ILE A 469 17.62 20.21 7.71
CA ILE A 469 17.33 18.77 7.74
C ILE A 469 16.67 18.36 6.40
N THR A 470 15.72 19.16 5.92
CA THR A 470 15.01 18.91 4.66
C THR A 470 15.96 18.91 3.47
N PHE A 471 16.85 19.91 3.37
CA PHE A 471 17.82 20.05 2.30
C PHE A 471 18.71 18.81 2.17
N THR A 472 19.45 18.49 3.22
CA THR A 472 20.43 17.41 3.20
C THR A 472 19.79 16.03 3.21
N GLY A 473 18.69 15.83 3.94
CA GLY A 473 17.94 14.58 3.91
C GLY A 473 17.42 14.28 2.50
N SER A 474 16.87 15.30 1.83
CA SER A 474 16.34 15.16 0.48
C SER A 474 17.42 14.90 -0.57
N ILE A 475 18.62 15.48 -0.41
CA ILE A 475 19.78 15.15 -1.24
C ILE A 475 20.18 13.68 -1.07
N VAL A 476 20.23 13.16 0.16
CA VAL A 476 20.58 11.75 0.41
C VAL A 476 19.51 10.83 -0.18
N ALA A 477 18.22 11.16 -0.02
CA ALA A 477 17.12 10.42 -0.63
C ALA A 477 17.24 10.39 -2.16
N PHE A 478 17.49 11.55 -2.79
CA PHE A 478 17.77 11.66 -4.22
C PHE A 478 18.94 10.76 -4.65
N MET A 479 20.08 10.83 -3.96
CA MET A 479 21.27 10.04 -4.31
C MET A 479 21.02 8.54 -4.19
N LYS A 480 20.29 8.08 -3.17
CA LYS A 480 19.93 6.66 -3.01
C LYS A 480 18.97 6.17 -4.08
N LEU A 481 17.93 6.94 -4.38
CA LEU A 481 16.94 6.57 -5.39
C LEU A 481 17.54 6.56 -6.80
N ALA A 482 18.42 7.51 -7.10
CA ALA A 482 19.15 7.60 -8.36
C ALA A 482 20.29 6.56 -8.48
N GLY A 483 20.51 5.71 -7.47
CA GLY A 483 21.60 4.71 -7.47
C GLY A 483 23.01 5.30 -7.38
N LYS A 484 23.15 6.59 -7.05
CA LYS A 484 24.44 7.26 -6.84
C LYS A 484 25.02 7.03 -5.45
N MET A 485 24.20 6.55 -4.52
CA MET A 485 24.58 6.09 -3.18
C MET A 485 24.01 4.68 -2.95
N SER A 486 24.70 3.88 -2.14
CA SER A 486 24.21 2.54 -1.77
C SER A 486 22.82 2.61 -1.13
N SER A 487 21.94 1.68 -1.52
CA SER A 487 20.60 1.52 -0.95
C SER A 487 20.62 0.86 0.43
N LYS A 488 21.74 0.28 0.86
CA LYS A 488 21.87 -0.31 2.20
C LYS A 488 21.92 0.79 3.27
N PRO A 489 21.29 0.58 4.44
CA PRO A 489 21.35 1.55 5.54
C PRO A 489 22.79 1.68 6.05
N LYS A 490 23.30 2.92 6.12
CA LYS A 490 24.64 3.19 6.65
C LYS A 490 24.56 3.33 8.17
N MET A 491 25.01 2.31 8.88
CA MET A 491 24.94 2.23 10.34
C MET A 491 26.20 2.85 10.97
N LEU A 492 26.11 4.07 11.49
CA LEU A 492 27.19 4.69 12.26
C LEU A 492 27.20 4.14 13.71
N PRO A 493 28.38 3.83 14.29
CA PRO A 493 28.48 3.48 15.72
C PRO A 493 27.89 4.60 16.59
N GLY A 494 26.99 4.26 17.51
CA GLY A 494 26.36 5.25 18.40
C GLY A 494 25.43 6.25 17.71
N ARG A 495 24.87 5.95 16.52
CA ARG A 495 24.02 6.88 15.74
C ARG A 495 22.91 7.60 16.53
N HIS A 496 22.29 6.94 17.52
CA HIS A 496 21.23 7.55 18.33
C HIS A 496 21.79 8.62 19.26
N ILE A 497 22.99 8.41 19.81
CA ILE A 497 23.72 9.40 20.60
C ILE A 497 24.14 10.57 19.72
N ILE A 498 24.63 10.32 18.51
CA ILE A 498 25.00 11.38 17.55
C ILE A 498 23.78 12.24 17.19
N ASN A 499 22.67 11.61 16.77
CA ASN A 499 21.46 12.32 16.37
C ASN A 499 20.77 13.04 17.54
N GLY A 500 20.75 12.43 18.72
CA GLY A 500 20.26 13.03 19.96
C GLY A 500 21.13 14.20 20.41
N GLY A 501 22.45 14.05 20.34
CA GLY A 501 23.43 15.09 20.63
C GLY A 501 23.33 16.28 19.69
N LEU A 502 23.17 16.06 18.37
CA LEU A 502 22.94 17.13 17.40
C LEU A 502 21.64 17.90 17.68
N LEU A 503 20.58 17.21 18.12
CA LEU A 503 19.32 17.86 18.50
C LEU A 503 19.49 18.68 19.80
N ALA A 504 20.11 18.09 20.82
CA ALA A 504 20.36 18.75 22.10
C ALA A 504 21.28 19.98 21.93
N ALA A 505 22.32 19.86 21.11
CA ALA A 505 23.21 20.96 20.76
C ALA A 505 22.44 22.08 20.05
N ASN A 506 21.58 21.76 19.06
CA ASN A 506 20.71 22.76 18.42
C ASN A 506 19.79 23.47 19.41
N ALA A 507 19.17 22.72 20.34
CA ALA A 507 18.31 23.31 21.37
C ALA A 507 19.09 24.25 22.31
N ALA A 508 20.30 23.87 22.70
CA ALA A 508 21.18 24.71 23.52
C ALA A 508 21.61 25.98 22.77
N THR A 509 22.00 25.86 21.50
CA THR A 509 22.36 27.01 20.67
C THR A 509 21.18 27.92 20.35
N MET A 510 19.95 27.40 20.30
CA MET A 510 18.74 28.22 20.22
C MET A 510 18.57 29.09 21.47
N GLY A 511 18.80 28.54 22.66
CA GLY A 511 18.76 29.30 23.91
C GLY A 511 19.79 30.43 23.95
N ALA A 512 21.04 30.13 23.54
CA ALA A 512 22.09 31.14 23.41
C ALA A 512 21.75 32.19 22.34
N PHE A 513 21.19 31.79 21.20
CA PHE A 513 20.74 32.69 20.14
C PHE A 513 19.67 33.66 20.65
N VAL A 514 18.59 33.18 21.26
CA VAL A 514 17.49 34.05 21.73
C VAL A 514 17.95 35.03 22.83
N THR A 515 18.91 34.64 23.66
CA THR A 515 19.36 35.44 24.80
C THR A 515 20.52 36.39 24.48
N MET A 516 21.40 36.03 23.54
CA MET A 516 22.65 36.74 23.28
C MET A 516 22.72 37.39 21.89
N ALA A 517 21.87 37.00 20.94
CA ALA A 517 21.88 37.56 19.58
C ALA A 517 21.27 38.96 19.43
N PRO A 518 20.26 39.39 20.21
CA PRO A 518 19.70 40.75 20.09
C PRO A 518 20.78 41.82 20.24
N GLY A 519 20.92 42.68 19.22
CA GLY A 519 21.96 43.72 19.20
C GLY A 519 23.40 43.22 18.93
N ALA A 520 23.61 41.93 18.69
CA ALA A 520 24.91 41.33 18.40
C ALA A 520 24.88 40.52 17.07
N PRO A 521 25.00 41.20 15.90
CA PRO A 521 24.89 40.56 14.59
C PRO A 521 25.84 39.38 14.35
N LEU A 522 27.05 39.43 14.90
CA LEU A 522 28.04 38.35 14.78
C LEU A 522 27.61 37.08 15.55
N ILE A 523 27.01 37.25 16.74
CA ILE A 523 26.49 36.13 17.53
C ILE A 523 25.29 35.50 16.82
N ALA A 524 24.39 36.34 16.28
CA ALA A 524 23.26 35.89 15.47
C ALA A 524 23.72 35.05 14.26
N ALA A 525 24.64 35.60 13.46
CA ALA A 525 25.18 34.91 12.28
C ALA A 525 25.90 33.60 12.66
N GLY A 526 26.70 33.62 13.73
CA GLY A 526 27.40 32.43 14.23
C GLY A 526 26.44 31.33 14.68
N ALA A 527 25.41 31.66 15.45
CA ALA A 527 24.43 30.70 15.94
C ALA A 527 23.55 30.11 14.81
N LEU A 528 23.14 30.94 13.84
CA LEU A 528 22.38 30.48 12.67
C LEU A 528 23.23 29.63 11.73
N THR A 529 24.51 29.97 11.55
CA THR A 529 25.44 29.14 10.76
C THR A 529 25.68 27.80 11.45
N ALA A 530 25.90 27.81 12.77
CA ALA A 530 26.04 26.58 13.56
C ALA A 530 24.78 25.70 13.46
N ASN A 531 23.58 26.31 13.56
CA ASN A 531 22.32 25.63 13.32
C ASN A 531 22.28 24.98 11.94
N ALA A 532 22.55 25.74 10.87
CA ALA A 532 22.52 25.22 9.51
C ALA A 532 23.47 24.01 9.35
N VAL A 533 24.71 24.12 9.84
CA VAL A 533 25.69 23.02 9.79
C VAL A 533 25.21 21.80 10.57
N MET A 534 24.76 21.97 11.81
CA MET A 534 24.28 20.83 12.62
C MET A 534 23.04 20.18 12.00
N SER A 535 22.15 20.98 11.43
CA SER A 535 20.93 20.53 10.75
C SER A 535 21.23 19.80 9.46
N PHE A 536 22.24 20.25 8.70
CA PHE A 536 22.76 19.57 7.52
C PHE A 536 23.37 18.21 7.86
N ILE A 537 24.18 18.16 8.92
CA ILE A 537 24.75 16.90 9.41
C ILE A 537 23.62 15.97 9.84
N LYS A 538 22.64 16.49 10.60
CA LYS A 538 21.51 15.69 11.10
C LYS A 538 20.63 15.13 9.98
N GLY A 539 20.32 15.92 8.95
CA GLY A 539 19.57 15.44 7.79
C GLY A 539 20.32 14.33 7.05
N TYR A 540 21.64 14.49 6.88
CA TYR A 540 22.50 13.43 6.33
C TYR A 540 22.54 12.17 7.20
N THR A 541 22.84 12.27 8.49
CA THR A 541 23.01 11.11 9.39
C THR A 541 21.72 10.34 9.57
N THR A 542 20.59 11.02 9.66
CA THR A 542 19.28 10.38 9.82
C THR A 542 18.87 9.66 8.52
N THR A 543 18.97 10.33 7.36
CA THR A 543 18.51 9.76 6.08
C THR A 543 19.45 8.69 5.52
N SER A 544 20.76 8.82 5.77
CA SER A 544 21.74 7.82 5.34
C SER A 544 21.59 6.48 6.08
N ALA A 545 21.04 6.49 7.30
CA ALA A 545 20.78 5.30 8.10
C ALA A 545 19.52 4.52 7.70
N ILE A 546 18.69 5.06 6.79
CA ILE A 546 17.44 4.42 6.36
C ILE A 546 17.66 3.61 5.07
N GLY A 547 17.04 2.45 4.94
CA GLY A 547 17.18 1.58 3.77
C GLY A 547 16.50 2.13 2.51
N GLY A 548 16.93 1.65 1.34
CA GLY A 548 16.45 2.12 0.05
C GLY A 548 14.96 1.91 -0.21
N ALA A 549 14.33 0.85 0.32
CA ALA A 549 12.89 0.66 0.13
C ALA A 549 12.02 1.38 1.17
N ASP A 550 12.60 1.87 2.26
CA ASP A 550 11.95 2.79 3.20
C ASP A 550 12.06 4.26 2.75
N MET A 551 12.87 4.55 1.71
CA MET A 551 12.99 5.91 1.15
C MET A 551 11.68 6.58 0.76
N PRO A 552 10.65 5.89 0.25
CA PRO A 552 9.38 6.54 -0.07
C PRO A 552 8.72 7.20 1.16
N VAL A 553 8.82 6.56 2.34
CA VAL A 553 8.36 7.15 3.62
C VAL A 553 9.20 8.37 3.96
N VAL A 554 10.52 8.30 3.77
CA VAL A 554 11.41 9.44 4.03
C VAL A 554 11.10 10.64 3.13
N ILE A 555 10.76 10.42 1.86
CA ILE A 555 10.36 11.50 0.94
C ILE A 555 9.11 12.21 1.45
N THR A 556 8.11 11.48 1.94
CA THR A 556 6.86 12.07 2.46
C THR A 556 7.10 12.81 3.78
N VAL A 557 7.99 12.32 4.65
CA VAL A 557 8.41 13.03 5.88
C VAL A 557 9.13 14.33 5.55
N LEU A 558 10.05 14.31 4.57
CA LEU A 558 10.77 15.51 4.14
C LEU A 558 9.85 16.50 3.41
N ASN A 559 8.82 16.03 2.72
CA ASN A 559 7.73 16.87 2.20
C ASN A 559 6.93 17.51 3.35
N ALA A 560 6.68 16.78 4.45
CA ALA A 560 6.05 17.38 5.62
C ALA A 560 6.92 18.50 6.21
N TYR A 561 8.24 18.26 6.31
CA TYR A 561 9.18 19.25 6.82
C TYR A 561 9.28 20.49 5.94
N SER A 562 9.22 20.37 4.61
CA SER A 562 9.18 21.54 3.73
C SER A 562 7.95 22.42 4.01
N GLY A 563 6.78 21.80 4.27
CA GLY A 563 5.58 22.51 4.71
C GLY A 563 5.74 23.19 6.07
N PHE A 564 6.28 22.50 7.07
CA PHE A 564 6.50 23.09 8.40
C PHE A 564 7.59 24.17 8.42
N ALA A 565 8.59 24.11 7.53
CA ALA A 565 9.52 25.21 7.33
C ALA A 565 8.80 26.47 6.82
N LEU A 566 7.82 26.29 5.93
CA LEU A 566 6.98 27.37 5.42
C LEU A 566 6.06 27.96 6.51
N VAL A 567 5.57 27.14 7.45
CA VAL A 567 4.85 27.63 8.64
C VAL A 567 5.76 28.48 9.51
N ALA A 568 7.01 28.06 9.71
CA ALA A 568 7.99 28.83 10.47
C ALA A 568 8.26 30.19 9.82
N GLU A 569 8.40 30.25 8.50
CA GLU A 569 8.48 31.52 7.75
C GLU A 569 7.21 32.36 7.89
N GLY A 570 6.03 31.72 7.81
CA GLY A 570 4.75 32.40 8.01
C GLY A 570 4.65 33.08 9.37
N PHE A 571 5.09 32.41 10.44
CA PHE A 571 5.09 33.00 11.77
C PHE A 571 6.16 34.10 11.91
N MET A 572 7.31 33.91 11.27
CA MET A 572 8.41 34.88 11.28
C MET A 572 8.01 36.19 10.60
N LEU A 573 7.31 36.10 9.48
CA LEU A 573 6.92 37.24 8.63
C LEU A 573 5.49 37.75 8.90
N ASP A 574 4.80 37.19 9.91
CA ASP A 574 3.38 37.43 10.19
C ASP A 574 2.49 37.29 8.93
N ASN A 575 2.76 36.24 8.16
CA ASN A 575 2.15 36.00 6.87
C ASN A 575 1.18 34.81 6.94
N SER A 576 -0.12 35.11 6.90
CA SER A 576 -1.18 34.12 6.98
C SER A 576 -1.23 33.18 5.77
N LEU A 577 -0.77 33.62 4.59
CA LEU A 577 -0.69 32.78 3.40
C LEU A 577 0.35 31.68 3.56
N LEU A 578 1.56 32.03 3.98
CA LEU A 578 2.65 31.06 4.20
C LEU A 578 2.30 30.08 5.31
N THR A 579 1.66 30.57 6.37
CA THR A 579 1.14 29.73 7.45
C THR A 579 0.11 28.73 6.94
N THR A 580 -0.87 29.20 6.15
CA THR A 580 -1.95 28.35 5.63
C THR A 580 -1.42 27.30 4.67
N VAL A 581 -0.63 27.71 3.68
CA VAL A 581 -0.07 26.79 2.68
C VAL A 581 0.94 25.83 3.29
N GLY A 582 1.79 26.32 4.20
CA GLY A 582 2.74 25.49 4.93
C GLY A 582 2.04 24.41 5.74
N ALA A 583 0.94 24.75 6.44
CA ALA A 583 0.14 23.80 7.19
C ALA A 583 -0.47 22.71 6.28
N LEU A 584 -1.01 23.09 5.12
CA LEU A 584 -1.58 22.14 4.15
C LEU A 584 -0.54 21.13 3.67
N ILE A 585 0.65 21.60 3.29
CA ILE A 585 1.76 20.76 2.82
C ILE A 585 2.30 19.88 3.95
N GLY A 586 2.49 20.47 5.14
CA GLY A 586 3.00 19.77 6.33
C GLY A 586 2.09 18.62 6.76
N VAL A 587 0.78 18.87 6.81
CA VAL A 587 -0.21 17.84 7.11
C VAL A 587 -0.30 16.81 5.97
N SER A 588 -0.24 17.24 4.71
CA SER A 588 -0.24 16.32 3.57
C SER A 588 0.92 15.33 3.62
N GLY A 589 2.15 15.80 3.81
CA GLY A 589 3.31 14.93 3.95
C GLY A 589 3.17 13.98 5.14
N SER A 590 2.68 14.49 6.27
CA SER A 590 2.50 13.69 7.50
C SER A 590 1.48 12.56 7.32
N ILE A 591 0.35 12.82 6.65
CA ILE A 591 -0.68 11.80 6.37
C ILE A 591 -0.15 10.78 5.38
N LEU A 592 0.52 11.20 4.30
CA LEU A 592 1.11 10.27 3.36
C LEU A 592 2.14 9.36 4.05
N SER A 593 3.01 9.91 4.91
CA SER A 593 3.93 9.10 5.71
C SER A 593 3.20 8.09 6.59
N TYR A 594 2.10 8.48 7.22
CA TYR A 594 1.27 7.59 8.03
C TYR A 594 0.64 6.47 7.21
N VAL A 595 -0.01 6.78 6.09
CA VAL A 595 -0.65 5.79 5.20
C VAL A 595 0.37 4.77 4.70
N MET A 596 1.57 5.23 4.32
CA MET A 596 2.65 4.33 3.91
C MET A 596 3.13 3.44 5.05
N CYS A 597 3.30 3.99 6.26
CA CYS A 597 3.68 3.22 7.44
C CYS A 597 2.66 2.13 7.78
N VAL A 598 1.37 2.45 7.76
CA VAL A 598 0.27 1.50 7.99
C VAL A 598 0.27 0.40 6.93
N ALA A 599 0.41 0.75 5.65
CA ALA A 599 0.45 -0.22 4.56
C ALA A 599 1.69 -1.14 4.57
N MET A 600 2.71 -0.82 5.35
CA MET A 600 3.90 -1.67 5.59
C MET A 600 3.84 -2.39 6.94
N ASN A 601 2.78 -2.16 7.73
CA ASN A 601 2.68 -2.53 9.15
C ASN A 601 3.93 -2.15 9.98
N ARG A 602 4.47 -0.93 9.75
CA ARG A 602 5.64 -0.41 10.47
C ARG A 602 5.35 0.97 11.01
N SER A 603 5.68 1.22 12.28
CA SER A 603 5.57 2.56 12.86
C SER A 603 6.61 3.52 12.25
N LEU A 604 6.27 4.82 12.22
CA LEU A 604 7.18 5.86 11.72
C LEU A 604 8.52 5.87 12.48
N THR A 605 8.50 5.60 13.79
CA THR A 605 9.71 5.50 14.61
C THR A 605 10.60 4.35 14.17
N ASN A 606 10.00 3.20 13.83
CA ASN A 606 10.75 2.03 13.34
C ASN A 606 11.37 2.29 11.97
N VAL A 607 10.70 3.06 11.11
CA VAL A 607 11.21 3.44 9.79
C VAL A 607 12.35 4.47 9.90
N LEU A 608 12.16 5.55 10.67
CA LEU A 608 13.14 6.65 10.73
C LEU A 608 14.38 6.33 11.57
N PHE A 609 14.22 5.57 12.65
CA PHE A 609 15.31 5.35 13.60
C PHE A 609 15.86 3.93 13.55
N GLY A 610 15.06 2.93 13.17
CA GLY A 610 15.45 1.51 13.09
C GLY A 610 15.93 0.90 14.41
N GLY A 611 15.69 -0.39 14.64
CA GLY A 611 16.40 -1.15 15.69
C GLY A 611 16.09 -0.79 17.15
N LEU A 612 14.89 -0.26 17.45
CA LEU A 612 14.35 -0.29 18.83
C LEU A 612 13.65 -1.62 19.16
N SER A 613 13.38 -2.43 18.13
CA SER A 613 12.91 -3.81 18.28
C SER A 613 14.10 -4.74 18.15
N THR A 614 14.27 -5.64 19.12
CA THR A 614 15.17 -6.80 19.02
C THR A 614 14.83 -7.54 17.71
N PRO A 615 15.81 -7.90 16.86
CA PRO A 615 15.53 -8.77 15.74
C PRO A 615 15.00 -10.08 16.32
N THR A 616 13.75 -10.41 16.03
CA THR A 616 13.25 -11.77 16.19
C THR A 616 14.19 -12.65 15.38
N GLU A 617 14.79 -13.66 16.00
CA GLU A 617 15.60 -14.64 15.27
C GLU A 617 14.75 -15.15 14.11
N ALA A 618 15.21 -14.90 12.88
CA ALA A 618 14.55 -15.40 11.69
C ALA A 618 14.54 -16.92 11.80
N GLN A 619 13.37 -17.51 12.08
CA GLN A 619 13.22 -18.94 11.96
C GLN A 619 13.64 -19.34 10.54
N GLU A 620 14.54 -20.30 10.45
CA GLU A 620 15.00 -20.84 9.19
C GLU A 620 13.81 -21.52 8.51
N TYR A 621 13.16 -20.79 7.60
CA TYR A 621 12.02 -21.29 6.86
C TYR A 621 12.48 -22.42 5.93
N LYS A 622 12.06 -23.65 6.23
CA LYS A 622 12.30 -24.80 5.37
C LYS A 622 11.23 -24.82 4.28
N PRO A 623 11.60 -24.72 2.99
CA PRO A 623 10.64 -24.80 1.90
C PRO A 623 9.88 -26.14 1.96
N PRO A 624 8.54 -26.13 1.95
CA PRO A 624 7.75 -27.36 2.09
C PRO A 624 7.66 -28.18 0.80
N GLY A 625 8.33 -27.80 -0.29
CA GLY A 625 8.23 -28.51 -1.57
C GLY A 625 9.14 -27.96 -2.67
N GLU A 626 8.97 -28.49 -3.88
CA GLU A 626 9.65 -28.00 -5.09
C GLU A 626 8.83 -26.92 -5.80
N VAL A 627 9.52 -26.12 -6.61
CA VAL A 627 8.92 -25.02 -7.36
C VAL A 627 8.46 -25.51 -8.73
N THR A 628 7.17 -25.35 -9.05
CA THR A 628 6.65 -25.62 -10.41
C THR A 628 7.04 -24.50 -11.36
N LYS A 629 7.65 -24.84 -12.50
CA LYS A 629 8.06 -23.87 -13.54
C LYS A 629 7.04 -23.83 -14.69
N THR A 630 7.00 -22.73 -15.42
CA THR A 630 6.19 -22.58 -16.64
C THR A 630 6.94 -21.77 -17.69
N SER A 631 6.42 -21.73 -18.92
CA SER A 631 6.97 -20.98 -20.06
C SER A 631 6.05 -19.82 -20.48
N SER A 632 6.59 -18.89 -21.28
CA SER A 632 5.79 -17.77 -21.83
C SER A 632 4.63 -18.25 -22.71
N ASP A 633 4.83 -19.35 -23.46
CA ASP A 633 3.80 -19.93 -24.33
C ASP A 633 2.66 -20.58 -23.53
N GLU A 634 2.99 -21.28 -22.45
CA GLU A 634 2.01 -21.86 -21.52
C GLU A 634 1.21 -20.78 -20.80
N LEU A 635 1.87 -19.70 -20.36
CA LEU A 635 1.18 -18.57 -19.74
C LEU A 635 0.26 -17.88 -20.75
N ALA A 636 0.71 -17.65 -21.99
CA ALA A 636 -0.14 -17.08 -23.04
C ALA A 636 -1.40 -17.94 -23.30
N GLU A 637 -1.26 -19.26 -23.28
CA GLU A 637 -2.39 -20.19 -23.40
C GLU A 637 -3.33 -20.12 -22.20
N ALA A 638 -2.79 -20.11 -20.98
CA ALA A 638 -3.59 -19.95 -19.77
C ALA A 638 -4.36 -18.62 -19.77
N MET A 639 -3.72 -17.53 -20.21
CA MET A 639 -4.37 -16.22 -20.35
C MET A 639 -5.51 -16.25 -21.38
N LEU A 640 -5.34 -16.92 -22.52
CA LEU A 640 -6.37 -17.01 -23.55
C LEU A 640 -7.56 -17.91 -23.16
N ASN A 641 -7.35 -18.85 -22.23
CA ASN A 641 -8.36 -19.78 -21.74
C ASN A 641 -9.04 -19.33 -20.43
N SER A 642 -8.70 -18.14 -19.92
CA SER A 642 -9.28 -17.58 -18.69
C SER A 642 -10.40 -16.58 -19.01
N ASP A 643 -11.44 -16.53 -18.18
CA ASP A 643 -12.49 -15.51 -18.29
C ASP A 643 -12.15 -14.26 -17.46
N SER A 644 -11.46 -14.45 -16.33
CA SER A 644 -11.04 -13.40 -15.40
C SER A 644 -9.56 -13.48 -15.04
N ILE A 645 -8.82 -12.37 -15.25
CA ILE A 645 -7.39 -12.25 -14.99
C ILE A 645 -7.10 -11.03 -14.11
N ILE A 646 -6.33 -11.23 -13.04
CA ILE A 646 -5.80 -10.15 -12.22
C ILE A 646 -4.28 -10.04 -12.42
N LEU A 647 -3.82 -8.87 -12.84
CA LEU A 647 -2.40 -8.54 -12.97
C LEU A 647 -1.91 -7.79 -11.73
N ILE A 648 -1.00 -8.39 -10.97
CA ILE A 648 -0.41 -7.76 -9.79
C ILE A 648 0.96 -7.22 -10.18
N VAL A 649 1.11 -5.90 -10.23
CA VAL A 649 2.36 -5.26 -10.65
C VAL A 649 3.17 -4.76 -9.46
N GLY A 650 4.48 -5.00 -9.51
CA GLY A 650 5.43 -4.48 -8.54
C GLY A 650 6.51 -3.60 -9.16
N TYR A 651 7.48 -3.19 -8.36
CA TYR A 651 8.58 -2.34 -8.82
C TYR A 651 9.44 -3.02 -9.91
N GLY A 652 9.47 -4.35 -9.97
CA GLY A 652 10.19 -5.08 -11.02
C GLY A 652 9.68 -4.75 -12.43
N MET A 653 8.38 -4.49 -12.60
CA MET A 653 7.80 -4.02 -13.86
C MET A 653 8.42 -2.67 -14.28
N ALA A 654 8.52 -1.73 -13.34
CA ALA A 654 9.03 -0.39 -13.58
C ALA A 654 10.52 -0.41 -13.98
N VAL A 655 11.32 -1.23 -13.29
CA VAL A 655 12.77 -1.37 -13.56
C VAL A 655 13.01 -1.93 -14.95
N ALA A 656 12.25 -2.94 -15.36
CA ALA A 656 12.38 -3.55 -16.68
C ALA A 656 11.73 -2.72 -17.80
N LYS A 657 10.93 -1.70 -17.46
CA LYS A 657 10.08 -0.95 -18.39
C LYS A 657 9.07 -1.85 -19.13
N ALA A 658 8.50 -2.82 -18.43
CA ALA A 658 7.59 -3.82 -19.00
C ALA A 658 6.14 -3.33 -19.20
N GLN A 659 5.78 -2.16 -18.65
CA GLN A 659 4.41 -1.63 -18.65
C GLN A 659 3.79 -1.50 -20.06
N TYR A 660 4.60 -1.18 -21.09
CA TYR A 660 4.11 -1.03 -22.46
C TYR A 660 3.68 -2.38 -23.06
N ALA A 661 4.51 -3.42 -22.90
CA ALA A 661 4.18 -4.77 -23.35
C ALA A 661 2.94 -5.30 -22.61
N ILE A 662 2.82 -5.02 -21.31
CA ILE A 662 1.64 -5.39 -20.51
C ILE A 662 0.38 -4.70 -21.03
N SER A 663 0.46 -3.40 -21.35
CA SER A 663 -0.69 -2.65 -21.89
C SER A 663 -1.18 -3.21 -23.23
N GLU A 664 -0.26 -3.61 -24.11
CA GLU A 664 -0.60 -4.29 -25.38
C GLU A 664 -1.25 -5.66 -25.12
N ILE A 665 -0.71 -6.47 -24.20
CA ILE A 665 -1.31 -7.74 -23.78
C ILE A 665 -2.74 -7.54 -23.27
N VAL A 666 -2.95 -6.59 -22.35
CA VAL A 666 -4.27 -6.27 -21.78
C VAL A 666 -5.25 -5.86 -22.87
N SER A 667 -4.81 -5.04 -23.82
CA SER A 667 -5.64 -4.59 -24.94
C SER A 667 -6.09 -5.77 -25.82
N MET A 668 -5.19 -6.71 -26.13
CA MET A 668 -5.50 -7.91 -26.90
C MET A 668 -6.47 -8.86 -26.18
N LEU A 669 -6.25 -9.09 -24.88
CA LEU A 669 -7.12 -9.96 -24.08
C LEU A 669 -8.52 -9.36 -23.91
N ARG A 670 -8.62 -8.05 -23.63
CA ARG A 670 -9.90 -7.35 -23.53
C ARG A 670 -10.66 -7.31 -24.85
N ALA A 671 -9.95 -7.26 -25.98
CA ALA A 671 -10.57 -7.36 -27.30
C ALA A 671 -11.27 -8.72 -27.55
N LYS A 672 -10.86 -9.79 -26.84
CA LYS A 672 -11.56 -11.08 -26.80
C LYS A 672 -12.72 -11.15 -25.81
N GLY A 673 -12.97 -10.09 -25.03
CA GLY A 673 -13.99 -10.09 -23.97
C GLY A 673 -13.52 -10.66 -22.64
N ILE A 674 -12.21 -10.93 -22.47
CA ILE A 674 -11.64 -11.40 -21.20
C ILE A 674 -11.60 -10.23 -20.21
N THR A 675 -12.03 -10.48 -18.97
CA THR A 675 -11.99 -9.47 -17.91
C THR A 675 -10.59 -9.39 -17.33
N VAL A 676 -9.85 -8.33 -17.68
CA VAL A 676 -8.48 -8.11 -17.18
C VAL A 676 -8.42 -6.87 -16.31
N ARG A 677 -7.98 -7.03 -15.06
CA ARG A 677 -7.87 -5.96 -14.06
C ARG A 677 -6.48 -5.95 -13.44
N PHE A 678 -6.06 -4.80 -12.93
CA PHE A 678 -4.82 -4.64 -12.19
C PHE A 678 -5.10 -4.52 -10.70
N ALA A 679 -4.26 -5.16 -9.89
CA ALA A 679 -4.23 -5.02 -8.45
C ALA A 679 -2.97 -4.27 -8.03
N ILE A 680 -3.15 -3.11 -7.38
CA ILE A 680 -2.05 -2.27 -6.90
C ILE A 680 -1.98 -2.33 -5.39
N HIS A 681 -0.82 -2.73 -4.87
CA HIS A 681 -0.54 -2.60 -3.44
C HIS A 681 -0.13 -1.16 -3.12
N PRO A 682 -0.58 -0.54 -2.01
CA PRO A 682 -0.33 0.89 -1.72
C PRO A 682 1.16 1.29 -1.66
N VAL A 683 2.03 0.34 -1.28
CA VAL A 683 3.50 0.52 -1.26
C VAL A 683 4.26 -0.13 -2.43
N ALA A 684 3.56 -0.55 -3.48
CA ALA A 684 4.22 -1.01 -4.70
C ALA A 684 4.94 0.16 -5.39
N GLY A 685 6.27 0.04 -5.51
CA GLY A 685 7.13 1.04 -6.16
C GLY A 685 8.10 1.72 -5.21
N ARG A 686 8.62 2.88 -5.63
CA ARG A 686 9.55 3.74 -4.88
C ARG A 686 8.93 5.11 -4.52
N MET A 687 7.63 5.28 -4.75
CA MET A 687 6.85 6.47 -4.42
C MET A 687 5.36 6.08 -4.38
N PRO A 688 4.55 6.60 -3.45
CA PRO A 688 3.11 6.36 -3.41
C PRO A 688 2.43 6.61 -4.76
N GLY A 689 1.70 5.63 -5.27
CA GLY A 689 1.00 5.71 -6.56
C GLY A 689 1.90 5.66 -7.80
N GLN A 690 3.20 5.29 -7.66
CA GLN A 690 4.11 5.23 -8.81
C GLN A 690 3.64 4.22 -9.87
N CYS A 691 3.18 3.03 -9.45
CA CYS A 691 2.68 2.03 -10.38
C CYS A 691 1.47 2.54 -11.17
N ASN A 692 0.54 3.27 -10.54
CA ASN A 692 -0.61 3.87 -11.22
C ASN A 692 -0.17 4.83 -12.33
N VAL A 693 0.82 5.70 -12.04
CA VAL A 693 1.36 6.65 -13.04
C VAL A 693 2.06 5.94 -14.19
N LEU A 694 2.82 4.87 -13.92
CA LEU A 694 3.50 4.10 -14.97
C LEU A 694 2.54 3.33 -15.86
N LEU A 695 1.46 2.78 -15.29
CA LEU A 695 0.40 2.14 -16.07
C LEU A 695 -0.36 3.17 -16.90
N ALA A 696 -0.66 4.34 -16.34
CA ALA A 696 -1.27 5.44 -17.08
C ALA A 696 -0.37 5.94 -18.23
N GLU A 697 0.95 6.03 -18.03
CA GLU A 697 1.92 6.33 -19.08
C GLU A 697 1.86 5.29 -20.22
N ALA A 698 1.66 4.02 -19.88
CA ALA A 698 1.46 2.94 -20.85
C ALA A 698 0.04 2.93 -21.45
N SER A 699 -0.77 3.96 -21.22
CA SER A 699 -2.16 4.10 -21.69
C SER A 699 -3.11 3.02 -21.16
N VAL A 700 -2.81 2.44 -19.99
CA VAL A 700 -3.75 1.55 -19.30
C VAL A 700 -4.90 2.40 -18.72
N PRO A 701 -6.17 2.08 -19.04
CA PRO A 701 -7.31 2.79 -18.49
C PRO A 701 -7.37 2.67 -16.95
N TYR A 702 -7.58 3.77 -16.25
CA TYR A 702 -7.56 3.80 -14.77
C TYR A 702 -8.72 3.04 -14.12
N ASP A 703 -9.81 2.79 -14.84
CA ASP A 703 -11.00 2.05 -14.38
C ASP A 703 -10.75 0.55 -14.17
N ILE A 704 -9.70 0.02 -14.80
CA ILE A 704 -9.27 -1.37 -14.58
C ILE A 704 -8.07 -1.45 -13.64
N VAL A 705 -7.66 -0.35 -13.02
CA VAL A 705 -6.56 -0.31 -12.05
C VAL A 705 -7.16 -0.09 -10.66
N LEU A 706 -7.22 -1.17 -9.89
CA LEU A 706 -7.87 -1.20 -8.59
C LEU A 706 -6.84 -1.24 -7.47
N GLU A 707 -7.14 -0.56 -6.38
CA GLU A 707 -6.34 -0.60 -5.16
C GLU A 707 -6.59 -1.91 -4.40
N MET A 708 -5.65 -2.28 -3.53
CA MET A 708 -5.69 -3.54 -2.78
C MET A 708 -7.02 -3.79 -2.05
N ASP A 709 -7.55 -2.77 -1.38
CA ASP A 709 -8.80 -2.89 -0.61
C ASP A 709 -10.03 -3.08 -1.51
N GLU A 710 -9.95 -2.68 -2.78
CA GLU A 710 -11.05 -2.78 -3.74
C GLU A 710 -11.09 -4.14 -4.45
N ILE A 711 -9.96 -4.86 -4.54
CA ILE A 711 -9.82 -6.07 -5.35
C ILE A 711 -9.51 -7.34 -4.54
N ASN A 712 -9.18 -7.23 -3.25
CA ASN A 712 -8.71 -8.38 -2.46
C ASN A 712 -9.77 -9.48 -2.27
N ASP A 713 -11.06 -9.12 -2.27
CA ASP A 713 -12.17 -10.06 -2.15
C ASP A 713 -12.45 -10.81 -3.45
N ASP A 714 -11.98 -10.31 -4.59
CA ASP A 714 -12.24 -10.88 -5.92
C ASP A 714 -11.27 -12.01 -6.30
N PHE A 715 -10.19 -12.23 -5.53
CA PHE A 715 -9.17 -13.22 -5.88
C PHE A 715 -9.73 -14.65 -5.90
N SER A 716 -10.67 -15.01 -5.02
CA SER A 716 -11.26 -16.37 -5.00
C SER A 716 -12.06 -16.71 -6.26
N ASP A 717 -12.62 -15.69 -6.91
CA ASP A 717 -13.43 -15.85 -8.13
C ASP A 717 -12.60 -15.61 -9.41
N THR A 718 -11.29 -15.45 -9.29
CA THR A 718 -10.37 -15.17 -10.41
C THR A 718 -9.70 -16.44 -10.92
N ASP A 719 -9.71 -16.64 -12.24
CA ASP A 719 -9.11 -17.82 -12.89
C ASP A 719 -7.59 -17.77 -12.84
N LEU A 720 -7.00 -16.62 -13.15
CA LEU A 720 -5.56 -16.45 -13.25
C LEU A 720 -5.09 -15.14 -12.61
N ALA A 721 -4.20 -15.25 -11.62
CA ALA A 721 -3.43 -14.12 -11.11
C ALA A 721 -2.00 -14.14 -11.67
N VAL A 722 -1.56 -13.05 -12.29
CA VAL A 722 -0.19 -12.91 -12.81
C VAL A 722 0.57 -11.87 -12.00
N VAL A 723 1.57 -12.32 -11.25
CA VAL A 723 2.41 -11.47 -10.39
C VAL A 723 3.65 -11.04 -11.17
N ILE A 724 3.78 -9.74 -11.45
CA ILE A 724 4.84 -9.18 -12.28
C ILE A 724 5.77 -8.31 -11.44
N GLY A 725 6.91 -8.87 -11.05
CA GLY A 725 7.95 -8.11 -10.34
C GLY A 725 7.55 -7.62 -8.95
N ALA A 726 6.61 -8.32 -8.31
CA ALA A 726 6.23 -8.17 -6.89
C ALA A 726 6.67 -9.40 -6.10
N ASN A 727 6.93 -9.22 -4.80
CA ASN A 727 7.28 -10.32 -3.89
C ASN A 727 6.62 -10.13 -2.53
N ASP A 728 7.07 -9.16 -1.73
CA ASP A 728 6.58 -8.97 -0.37
C ASP A 728 5.10 -8.59 -0.32
N THR A 729 4.61 -7.83 -1.31
CA THR A 729 3.21 -7.38 -1.41
C THR A 729 2.22 -8.48 -1.76
N VAL A 730 2.68 -9.70 -2.05
CA VAL A 730 1.87 -10.89 -2.36
C VAL A 730 2.27 -12.07 -1.46
N ASN A 731 3.01 -11.81 -0.37
CA ASN A 731 3.62 -12.86 0.42
C ASN A 731 2.70 -13.33 1.56
N PRO A 732 2.23 -14.60 1.55
CA PRO A 732 1.37 -15.13 2.61
C PRO A 732 2.02 -15.15 3.99
N ILE A 733 3.36 -15.11 4.06
CA ILE A 733 4.10 -15.11 5.34
C ILE A 733 3.77 -13.89 6.21
N ALA A 734 3.16 -12.84 5.63
CA ALA A 734 2.65 -11.71 6.41
C ALA A 734 1.51 -12.11 7.36
N MET A 735 0.84 -13.23 7.12
CA MET A 735 -0.20 -13.77 8.01
C MET A 735 0.36 -14.68 9.11
N GLU A 736 1.64 -15.03 9.06
CA GLU A 736 2.29 -15.92 10.03
C GLU A 736 2.89 -15.12 11.19
N LYS A 737 2.61 -15.57 12.43
CA LYS A 737 3.17 -14.95 13.64
C LYS A 737 4.70 -15.13 13.69
N GLY A 738 5.43 -14.08 14.06
CA GLY A 738 6.89 -14.07 14.17
C GLY A 738 7.63 -13.74 12.86
N SER A 739 6.90 -13.55 11.76
CA SER A 739 7.47 -13.11 10.48
C SER A 739 7.95 -11.65 10.55
N ALA A 740 9.01 -11.32 9.80
CA ALA A 740 9.51 -9.93 9.72
C ALA A 740 8.50 -8.96 9.07
N ILE A 741 7.51 -9.48 8.36
CA ILE A 741 6.40 -8.72 7.77
C ILE A 741 5.03 -9.16 8.33
N GLU A 742 5.01 -9.76 9.53
CA GLU A 742 3.77 -10.11 10.23
C GLU A 742 2.81 -8.93 10.26
N GLY A 743 1.54 -9.16 9.92
CA GLY A 743 0.45 -8.18 9.91
C GLY A 743 0.49 -7.17 8.76
N MET A 744 1.47 -7.25 7.84
CA MET A 744 1.45 -6.45 6.62
C MET A 744 0.23 -6.83 5.77
N PRO A 745 -0.65 -5.87 5.41
CA PRO A 745 -1.67 -6.14 4.41
C PRO A 745 -1.00 -6.56 3.10
N VAL A 746 -1.50 -7.60 2.44
CA VAL A 746 -0.95 -8.10 1.17
C VAL A 746 -2.06 -8.45 0.20
N LEU A 747 -1.72 -8.55 -1.08
CA LEU A 747 -2.64 -9.02 -2.12
C LEU A 747 -2.76 -10.55 -2.06
N HIS A 748 -3.98 -11.06 -1.91
CA HIS A 748 -4.25 -12.49 -1.70
C HIS A 748 -4.20 -13.33 -2.99
N ALA A 749 -3.14 -13.15 -3.79
CA ALA A 749 -2.98 -13.78 -5.10
C ALA A 749 -3.20 -15.30 -5.06
N TRP A 750 -2.73 -15.96 -4.00
CA TRP A 750 -2.83 -17.40 -3.79
C TRP A 750 -4.25 -17.96 -3.66
N LYS A 751 -5.25 -17.09 -3.44
CA LYS A 751 -6.67 -17.50 -3.44
C LYS A 751 -7.23 -17.75 -4.84
N SER A 752 -6.53 -17.32 -5.90
CA SER A 752 -6.93 -17.54 -7.29
C SER A 752 -6.81 -19.00 -7.70
N LYS A 753 -7.54 -19.42 -8.74
CA LYS A 753 -7.47 -20.81 -9.25
C LYS A 753 -6.06 -21.18 -9.69
N GLN A 754 -5.37 -20.26 -10.38
CA GLN A 754 -3.96 -20.40 -10.75
C GLN A 754 -3.21 -19.08 -10.53
N VAL A 755 -1.95 -19.18 -10.10
CA VAL A 755 -1.03 -18.04 -9.97
C VAL A 755 0.20 -18.26 -10.85
N VAL A 756 0.63 -17.23 -11.57
CA VAL A 756 1.92 -17.24 -12.26
C VAL A 756 2.78 -16.07 -11.80
N VAL A 757 3.97 -16.36 -11.28
CA VAL A 757 4.89 -15.36 -10.76
C VAL A 757 6.06 -15.17 -11.71
N MET A 758 6.25 -13.93 -12.15
CA MET A 758 7.32 -13.52 -13.06
C MET A 758 8.46 -12.85 -12.28
N LYS A 759 9.65 -13.50 -12.27
CA LYS A 759 10.85 -12.96 -11.63
C LYS A 759 12.14 -13.53 -12.22
N ARG A 760 13.28 -12.87 -12.01
CA ARG A 760 14.58 -13.28 -12.58
C ARG A 760 15.19 -14.56 -11.96
N GLY A 761 14.83 -14.88 -10.72
CA GLY A 761 15.40 -16.03 -9.99
C GLY A 761 14.78 -16.14 -8.60
N MET A 762 15.28 -17.00 -7.72
CA MET A 762 14.69 -17.27 -6.39
C MET A 762 15.08 -16.29 -5.27
N ALA A 763 15.79 -15.21 -5.61
CA ALA A 763 16.16 -14.18 -4.63
C ALA A 763 14.93 -13.64 -3.87
N SER A 764 15.14 -13.34 -2.58
CA SER A 764 14.18 -12.73 -1.68
C SER A 764 13.78 -11.32 -2.11
N GLY A 765 12.72 -10.80 -1.51
CA GLY A 765 12.18 -9.47 -1.77
C GLY A 765 12.97 -8.39 -1.03
N TYR A 766 12.30 -7.31 -0.67
CA TYR A 766 12.92 -6.24 0.11
C TYR A 766 13.11 -6.64 1.57
N ALA A 767 12.09 -7.26 2.17
CA ALA A 767 12.11 -7.69 3.57
C ALA A 767 13.06 -8.87 3.82
N ASP A 768 13.74 -9.37 2.79
CA ASP A 768 14.64 -10.53 2.83
C ASP A 768 13.99 -11.79 3.45
N VAL A 769 12.67 -11.89 3.31
CA VAL A 769 11.88 -13.04 3.76
C VAL A 769 11.61 -14.00 2.61
N PRO A 770 11.52 -15.31 2.89
CA PRO A 770 11.05 -16.30 1.93
C PRO A 770 9.56 -16.06 1.62
N ASN A 771 9.12 -16.55 0.47
CA ASN A 771 7.71 -16.45 0.06
C ASN A 771 7.12 -17.86 -0.11
N PRO A 772 6.28 -18.32 0.83
CA PRO A 772 5.62 -19.63 0.77
C PRO A 772 4.80 -19.85 -0.50
N MET A 773 4.24 -18.79 -1.09
CA MET A 773 3.39 -18.87 -2.28
C MET A 773 4.10 -19.55 -3.46
N PHE A 774 5.43 -19.40 -3.57
CA PHE A 774 6.21 -19.98 -4.69
C PHE A 774 6.23 -21.52 -4.69
N TYR A 775 5.84 -22.13 -3.57
CA TYR A 775 5.82 -23.59 -3.38
C TYR A 775 4.39 -24.15 -3.32
N MET A 776 3.38 -23.30 -3.49
CA MET A 776 1.98 -23.72 -3.48
C MET A 776 1.62 -24.44 -4.79
N PRO A 777 0.77 -25.47 -4.76
CA PRO A 777 0.46 -26.30 -5.92
C PRO A 777 -0.25 -25.55 -7.07
N ASN A 778 -0.95 -24.46 -6.76
CA ASN A 778 -1.60 -23.61 -7.76
C ASN A 778 -0.67 -22.50 -8.32
N THR A 779 0.58 -22.41 -7.86
CA THR A 779 1.53 -21.38 -8.29
C THR A 779 2.57 -21.94 -9.25
N LYS A 780 2.78 -21.26 -10.38
CA LYS A 780 3.87 -21.55 -11.31
C LYS A 780 4.84 -20.36 -11.41
N MET A 781 6.13 -20.66 -11.59
CA MET A 781 7.17 -19.66 -11.73
C MET A 781 7.60 -19.50 -13.19
N LEU A 782 7.52 -18.28 -13.70
CA LEU A 782 8.07 -17.88 -15.00
C LEU A 782 9.37 -17.11 -14.75
N PHE A 783 10.50 -17.76 -15.00
CA PHE A 783 11.81 -17.13 -14.81
C PHE A 783 12.25 -16.31 -16.01
N GLY A 784 12.69 -15.07 -15.77
CA GLY A 784 13.17 -14.18 -16.82
C GLY A 784 13.21 -12.72 -16.39
N ASP A 785 13.78 -11.86 -17.26
CA ASP A 785 13.55 -10.43 -17.15
C ASP A 785 12.09 -10.12 -17.49
N ALA A 786 11.46 -9.21 -16.71
CA ALA A 786 10.03 -8.95 -16.87
C ALA A 786 9.68 -8.39 -18.26
N LYS A 787 10.56 -7.59 -18.88
CA LYS A 787 10.31 -7.05 -20.21
C LYS A 787 10.37 -8.16 -21.25
N ASP A 788 11.44 -8.94 -21.24
CA ASP A 788 11.64 -10.01 -22.23
C ASP A 788 10.53 -11.06 -22.13
N SER A 789 10.14 -11.45 -20.92
CA SER A 789 9.02 -12.36 -20.69
C SER A 789 7.70 -11.77 -21.17
N CYS A 790 7.39 -10.50 -20.88
CA CYS A 790 6.17 -9.85 -21.38
C CYS A 790 6.16 -9.74 -22.91
N GLU A 791 7.26 -9.41 -23.56
CA GLU A 791 7.35 -9.37 -25.03
C GLU A 791 7.14 -10.77 -25.64
N ALA A 792 7.70 -11.82 -25.03
CA ALA A 792 7.49 -13.19 -25.45
C ALA A 792 6.02 -13.63 -25.29
N ILE A 793 5.39 -13.32 -24.15
CA ILE A 793 3.95 -13.59 -23.92
C ILE A 793 3.11 -12.85 -24.96
N LYS A 794 3.44 -11.59 -25.24
CA LYS A 794 2.75 -10.78 -26.24
C LYS A 794 2.82 -11.44 -27.62
N ALA A 795 4.00 -11.84 -28.06
CA ALA A 795 4.19 -12.53 -29.34
C ALA A 795 3.44 -13.87 -29.40
N ALA A 796 3.43 -14.63 -28.30
CA ALA A 796 2.71 -15.89 -28.19
C ALA A 796 1.18 -15.72 -28.20
N ILE A 797 0.66 -14.66 -27.59
CA ILE A 797 -0.77 -14.30 -27.70
C ILE A 797 -1.08 -13.95 -29.16
N GLN A 798 -0.29 -13.07 -29.77
CA GLN A 798 -0.49 -12.62 -31.16
C GLN A 798 -0.50 -13.77 -32.17
N SER A 799 0.34 -14.78 -31.99
CA SER A 799 0.36 -15.94 -32.90
C SER A 799 -0.82 -16.88 -32.73
N LYS A 800 -1.53 -16.80 -31.60
CA LYS A 800 -2.72 -17.60 -31.26
C LYS A 800 -4.05 -16.82 -31.47
N LEU A 801 -3.97 -15.53 -31.80
CA LEU A 801 -5.08 -14.71 -32.29
C LEU A 801 -5.27 -14.91 -33.78
#